data_AF-A0A670IMP8-F1
#
_entry.id   AF-A0A670IMP8-F1
#
_cell.length_a   1.000
_cell.length_b   1.000
_cell.length_c   1.000
_cell.angle_alpha   90.00
_cell.angle_beta   90.00
_cell.angle_gamma   90.00
#
_symmetry.space_group_name_H-M   'P 1'
#
loop_
_entity.id
_entity.type
_entity.pdbx_description
1 polymer ?
#
loop_
_entity_poly.entity_id
_entity_poly.type
_entity_poly.pdbx_seq_one_letter_code
_entity_poly.pdbx_strand_id
1 'polypeptide(L)'
;MIPPTTASPSSDAIFPTLSSQELWRSQVAGYAGSVTRHISHRANNFKRHPKRRKHIRPSPPPPPNTPCPIDQVRFGEIHPQRSFWELLFNGCILFGIEFSYAMETAYVTPVLLQMGLPDQLYGMVWFISPILGFLLQPLLGAWSDRCTSPFGRRRPFILVLAIGALLGLSLMLNGRDMGTALTDTVSDHKWGIAFTICGVILMDFCADSADNPSHAYMMDVCSPSDQDRGLNMHALLAGLGGGFGYVVGGINWDQTGFGRAAGGQLRVIYIFTSITLTLATALTLVSIPERPLQSFSKLKKVMKSPNFPLPPSPPLLFEDCGNENLTAQNPVRLYASFTSPISPLSPLTPKYGSLISRDNSLTGLSEFASSFGTSNIDSVLIDCFTAGHDGYLSIPASLPRQGISVSLPRAPEGFHCHESAALEAGENVGVLGPEGDCLRVGSLDAIKPRSSGILKRPQTLAIPDIITGNLPESSRRRNVTFSQQVANILLNGVKYESELNGSSELSEQPLSMKLLCSTICRMPKPLRNLCINHFLGWLSFEGMLLFYTDFMGEVVFQGDPKAPHDSAEYQKYNAGVTMGCWGMCIYAFSAAFYSASLEKLEEYFSIRTLYFIAYLAFGLGTGLATLSRNVYVILSLCVTYGILFSTLCTLPYSLLCDYYQSKKMESNTEMSRQVTVLVIGAGSRGRNYSSFAQQFPARMKVIGVADPHPFARKRLQKAHGIDEDNVFDDWTAAAEKERFADAVIIATPDSLHKAPAVAFAHKGYHILLEKPMAVTLEDCKEIVLACKTNDVILAVCHVLRYHPVSLKIKELLDAGLIGDICHIQHLEPVGFWHFAHSFVRGNWRNEAESTFSLLAKSCHDVDLINYWMGSRRCLKVSSFGNLSHFTKEHKPEGAADRCLDCSVEQTCPYSAKKIYLAQAERGYFGWPVSVVCHSGEYDIESLTDALRHGPYGRCVYECDNDVVNHQVVNMEFEGGATVAFTMVGFTHKLGVRKTTIYGTKGELSCEGSGPVEIYDFLERKKSSFSPDKAACVPMCLSAHSGADYYLMESFISAVAENNPSLIRTGPEDTLNSHLLVFEAERSRKQNRVVLLEP
;
A
#
# COMPACT_ATOMS: atom_id res chain seq x y z
N MET A 1 72.68 -23.07 -35.09
CA MET A 1 73.49 -24.18 -35.67
C MET A 1 72.56 -25.28 -36.16
N ILE A 2 73.09 -26.36 -36.73
CA ILE A 2 72.38 -27.27 -37.66
C ILE A 2 71.61 -28.39 -36.91
N PRO A 3 70.53 -28.99 -37.49
CA PRO A 3 69.70 -30.06 -36.90
C PRO A 3 70.24 -31.44 -37.41
N PRO A 4 69.52 -32.44 -38.01
CA PRO A 4 68.09 -32.84 -38.07
C PRO A 4 67.88 -34.39 -37.93
N THR A 5 66.84 -34.95 -38.62
CA THR A 5 66.67 -36.35 -39.12
C THR A 5 66.10 -37.45 -38.17
N THR A 6 65.26 -38.42 -38.60
CA THR A 6 64.54 -38.67 -39.89
C THR A 6 63.34 -39.65 -39.76
N ALA A 7 62.36 -39.52 -40.69
CA ALA A 7 61.53 -40.52 -41.44
C ALA A 7 61.30 -41.98 -40.90
N SER A 8 60.20 -42.70 -41.21
CA SER A 8 59.60 -42.94 -42.55
C SER A 8 58.15 -43.59 -42.46
N PRO A 9 57.52 -44.26 -43.48
CA PRO A 9 56.37 -43.66 -44.20
C PRO A 9 55.13 -44.55 -44.53
N SER A 10 54.09 -43.97 -45.19
CA SER A 10 53.09 -44.60 -46.12
C SER A 10 52.12 -45.71 -45.59
N SER A 11 50.89 -45.94 -46.13
CA SER A 11 50.02 -45.25 -47.12
C SER A 11 48.58 -45.82 -47.10
N ASP A 12 47.60 -44.98 -47.50
CA ASP A 12 46.27 -45.26 -48.13
C ASP A 12 45.32 -46.39 -47.65
N ALA A 13 44.09 -46.02 -47.20
CA ALA A 13 42.82 -46.20 -47.95
C ALA A 13 41.51 -46.16 -47.09
N ILE A 14 40.60 -45.22 -47.40
CA ILE A 14 39.10 -45.28 -47.36
C ILE A 14 38.37 -45.71 -46.05
N PHE A 15 37.74 -44.73 -45.37
CA PHE A 15 36.44 -44.67 -44.62
C PHE A 15 35.83 -45.89 -43.85
N PRO A 16 35.03 -45.71 -42.75
CA PRO A 16 34.55 -44.44 -42.12
C PRO A 16 34.52 -44.39 -40.56
N THR A 17 33.99 -43.27 -40.02
CA THR A 17 33.37 -43.05 -38.68
C THR A 17 34.21 -42.94 -37.38
N LEU A 18 33.57 -42.27 -36.39
CA LEU A 18 33.78 -42.28 -34.92
C LEU A 18 34.78 -41.29 -34.24
N SER A 19 34.18 -40.18 -33.77
CA SER A 19 34.18 -39.67 -32.37
C SER A 19 35.37 -38.97 -31.67
N SER A 20 34.96 -38.07 -30.76
CA SER A 20 35.55 -37.66 -29.46
C SER A 20 36.77 -36.73 -29.37
N GLN A 21 36.51 -35.54 -28.80
CA GLN A 21 37.26 -34.82 -27.75
C GLN A 21 38.67 -34.27 -28.09
N GLU A 22 38.85 -32.95 -28.22
CA GLU A 22 38.91 -31.88 -27.18
C GLU A 22 40.30 -31.73 -26.51
N LEU A 23 40.99 -30.58 -26.69
CA LEU A 23 41.27 -29.57 -25.64
C LEU A 23 42.18 -28.38 -26.12
N TRP A 24 41.94 -27.19 -25.56
CA TRP A 24 42.85 -26.02 -25.36
C TRP A 24 43.49 -25.20 -26.53
N ARG A 25 43.09 -23.89 -26.58
CA ARG A 25 43.93 -22.66 -26.80
C ARG A 25 44.61 -22.45 -28.21
N SER A 26 44.95 -21.23 -28.68
CA SER A 26 45.03 -19.88 -28.07
C SER A 26 44.94 -18.66 -29.05
N GLN A 27 44.44 -17.51 -28.54
CA GLN A 27 45.00 -16.12 -28.70
C GLN A 27 44.87 -15.27 -30.01
N VAL A 28 44.91 -13.93 -29.79
CA VAL A 28 45.31 -12.79 -30.69
C VAL A 28 44.21 -11.89 -31.32
N ALA A 29 44.11 -10.67 -30.75
CA ALA A 29 43.86 -9.31 -31.29
C ALA A 29 42.74 -8.96 -32.32
N GLY A 30 42.04 -7.86 -32.02
CA GLY A 30 41.18 -7.06 -32.92
C GLY A 30 40.59 -5.85 -32.16
N TYR A 31 40.39 -4.69 -32.79
CA TYR A 31 39.99 -3.44 -32.11
C TYR A 31 38.63 -2.89 -32.60
N ALA A 32 37.91 -2.20 -31.72
CA ALA A 32 36.71 -1.39 -31.95
C ALA A 32 35.43 -2.08 -32.50
N GLY A 33 34.34 -2.01 -31.72
CA GLY A 33 32.99 -2.41 -32.11
C GLY A 33 31.98 -2.05 -31.01
N SER A 34 30.72 -1.79 -31.37
CA SER A 34 29.64 -1.37 -30.44
C SER A 34 28.49 -2.39 -30.42
N VAL A 35 27.45 -2.10 -29.61
CA VAL A 35 26.08 -2.68 -29.64
C VAL A 35 25.80 -3.96 -28.81
N THR A 36 25.07 -3.73 -27.70
CA THR A 36 24.03 -4.52 -26.96
C THR A 36 23.99 -6.07 -26.88
N ARG A 37 23.65 -6.53 -25.66
CA ARG A 37 22.82 -7.71 -25.26
C ARG A 37 23.25 -9.12 -25.74
N HIS A 38 23.59 -10.06 -24.85
CA HIS A 38 22.72 -10.81 -23.91
C HIS A 38 21.54 -11.57 -24.55
N ILE A 39 21.64 -12.92 -24.61
CA ILE A 39 20.54 -13.85 -24.88
C ILE A 39 20.61 -15.09 -23.95
N SER A 40 19.49 -15.42 -23.31
CA SER A 40 19.02 -16.74 -22.83
C SER A 40 19.58 -17.47 -21.56
N HIS A 41 18.61 -17.85 -20.71
CA HIS A 41 18.33 -19.20 -20.13
C HIS A 41 19.30 -19.93 -19.17
N ARG A 42 18.94 -19.90 -17.87
CA ARG A 42 18.46 -21.04 -17.03
C ARG A 42 17.84 -20.46 -15.74
N ALA A 43 16.67 -20.82 -15.20
CA ALA A 43 15.81 -22.03 -15.24
C ALA A 43 16.43 -23.26 -14.52
N ASN A 44 15.79 -23.94 -13.55
CA ASN A 44 14.48 -23.72 -12.90
C ASN A 44 14.40 -24.49 -11.53
N ASN A 45 13.22 -24.51 -10.88
CA ASN A 45 12.82 -25.29 -9.68
C ASN A 45 13.19 -24.66 -8.31
N PHE A 46 12.40 -24.79 -7.22
CA PHE A 46 11.39 -25.81 -6.87
C PHE A 46 10.01 -25.26 -6.43
N LYS A 47 8.97 -26.09 -6.56
CA LYS A 47 7.56 -25.77 -6.20
C LYS A 47 7.23 -25.98 -4.71
N ARG A 48 6.18 -25.29 -4.24
CA ARG A 48 5.48 -25.51 -2.94
C ARG A 48 4.28 -26.46 -3.08
N HIS A 49 3.80 -27.01 -1.96
CA HIS A 49 2.45 -27.60 -1.83
C HIS A 49 1.63 -26.87 -0.74
N PRO A 50 0.30 -26.68 -0.92
CA PRO A 50 -0.55 -25.96 0.03
C PRO A 50 -1.23 -26.87 1.09
N LYS A 51 -1.69 -26.27 2.20
CA LYS A 51 -2.49 -26.93 3.25
C LYS A 51 -3.99 -26.61 3.11
N ARG A 52 -4.86 -27.56 3.51
CA ARG A 52 -6.34 -27.40 3.52
C ARG A 52 -6.82 -26.40 4.59
N ARG A 53 -7.78 -25.53 4.24
CA ARG A 53 -8.65 -24.80 5.18
C ARG A 53 -9.75 -25.73 5.76
N LYS A 54 -10.31 -25.34 6.91
CA LYS A 54 -11.70 -25.65 7.33
C LYS A 54 -12.37 -24.35 7.78
N HIS A 55 -13.69 -24.27 7.70
CA HIS A 55 -14.47 -23.04 7.96
C HIS A 55 -15.26 -23.08 9.28
N ILE A 56 -15.60 -21.89 9.77
CA ILE A 56 -16.46 -21.61 10.93
C ILE A 56 -17.89 -21.34 10.42
N ARG A 57 -18.93 -21.53 11.25
CA ARG A 57 -20.32 -21.09 10.99
C ARG A 57 -20.68 -19.86 11.85
N PRO A 58 -21.44 -18.87 11.33
CA PRO A 58 -21.88 -17.69 12.08
C PRO A 58 -23.39 -17.70 12.46
N SER A 59 -23.74 -17.04 13.57
CA SER A 59 -25.06 -16.47 13.96
C SER A 59 -25.04 -16.04 15.45
N PRO A 60 -25.99 -15.22 15.98
CA PRO A 60 -26.92 -14.24 15.39
C PRO A 60 -26.69 -12.78 15.96
N PRO A 61 -27.49 -11.74 15.63
CA PRO A 61 -27.20 -10.34 16.03
C PRO A 61 -27.76 -9.92 17.42
N PRO A 62 -27.32 -8.76 17.99
CA PRO A 62 -27.64 -8.35 19.36
C PRO A 62 -28.95 -7.53 19.53
N PRO A 63 -29.69 -7.71 20.65
CA PRO A 63 -30.70 -6.78 21.15
C PRO A 63 -30.09 -5.63 21.99
N PRO A 64 -30.83 -4.57 22.36
CA PRO A 64 -30.34 -3.20 22.09
C PRO A 64 -30.08 -2.30 23.33
N ASN A 65 -29.80 -1.02 23.03
CA ASN A 65 -29.82 0.16 23.91
C ASN A 65 -28.54 0.51 24.71
N THR A 66 -27.47 0.91 24.00
CA THR A 66 -26.68 2.09 24.42
C THR A 66 -26.05 2.78 23.21
N PRO A 67 -26.40 4.04 22.87
CA PRO A 67 -25.82 4.74 21.72
C PRO A 67 -24.46 5.35 22.06
N CYS A 68 -23.45 5.05 21.24
CA CYS A 68 -22.13 5.70 21.26
C CYS A 68 -21.96 6.51 19.96
N PRO A 69 -21.41 7.75 19.99
CA PRO A 69 -21.24 8.58 18.79
C PRO A 69 -20.10 8.07 17.89
N ILE A 70 -20.35 6.99 17.17
CA ILE A 70 -19.39 6.34 16.25
C ILE A 70 -19.16 7.15 14.96
N ASP A 71 -20.09 8.04 14.60
CA ASP A 71 -20.15 8.72 13.30
C ASP A 71 -18.99 9.68 12.97
N GLN A 72 -18.06 9.94 13.90
CA GLN A 72 -16.92 10.85 13.70
C GLN A 72 -15.55 10.18 13.59
N VAL A 73 -15.42 8.86 13.79
CA VAL A 73 -14.14 8.15 13.59
C VAL A 73 -14.24 7.23 12.37
N ARG A 74 -13.65 7.65 11.25
CA ARG A 74 -13.65 6.89 9.99
C ARG A 74 -12.71 5.67 10.01
N PHE A 75 -13.02 4.66 10.83
CA PHE A 75 -12.49 3.29 10.67
C PHE A 75 -13.11 2.59 9.44
N GLY A 76 -13.21 3.30 8.31
CA GLY A 76 -14.05 2.92 7.17
C GLY A 76 -13.31 2.25 6.02
N GLU A 77 -12.05 2.61 5.78
CA GLU A 77 -11.40 2.41 4.47
C GLU A 77 -10.61 1.08 4.34
N ILE A 78 -10.61 0.24 5.37
CA ILE A 78 -10.16 -1.15 5.25
C ILE A 78 -11.36 -2.03 4.88
N HIS A 79 -11.47 -2.35 3.59
CA HIS A 79 -12.50 -3.28 3.09
C HIS A 79 -12.17 -4.69 3.58
N PRO A 80 -13.09 -5.40 4.27
CA PRO A 80 -12.85 -6.77 4.72
C PRO A 80 -12.75 -7.71 3.52
N GLN A 81 -11.88 -8.72 3.61
CA GLN A 81 -11.67 -9.69 2.53
C GLN A 81 -12.99 -10.38 2.13
N ARG A 82 -13.31 -10.33 0.83
CA ARG A 82 -14.60 -10.79 0.32
C ARG A 82 -14.67 -12.31 0.16
N SER A 83 -15.77 -12.88 0.63
CA SER A 83 -16.07 -14.30 0.44
C SER A 83 -16.41 -14.61 -1.02
N PHE A 84 -16.24 -15.87 -1.41
CA PHE A 84 -16.58 -16.36 -2.74
C PHE A 84 -18.04 -16.06 -3.12
N TRP A 85 -18.98 -16.21 -2.17
CA TRP A 85 -20.41 -16.00 -2.41
C TRP A 85 -20.79 -14.53 -2.55
N GLU A 86 -20.14 -13.62 -1.81
CA GLU A 86 -20.30 -12.17 -2.00
C GLU A 86 -19.87 -11.74 -3.42
N LEU A 87 -18.71 -12.23 -3.88
CA LEU A 87 -18.20 -11.93 -5.23
C LEU A 87 -19.06 -12.57 -6.33
N LEU A 88 -19.49 -13.83 -6.15
CA LEU A 88 -20.38 -14.54 -7.07
C LEU A 88 -21.71 -13.79 -7.22
N PHE A 89 -22.37 -13.45 -6.11
CA PHE A 89 -23.64 -12.72 -6.17
C PHE A 89 -23.46 -11.29 -6.69
N ASN A 90 -22.31 -10.65 -6.44
CA ASN A 90 -22.03 -9.33 -7.00
C ASN A 90 -21.97 -9.35 -8.55
N GLY A 91 -21.27 -10.33 -9.13
CA GLY A 91 -21.16 -10.48 -10.59
C GLY A 91 -22.39 -11.10 -11.29
N CYS A 92 -23.43 -11.52 -10.55
CA CYS A 92 -24.60 -12.18 -11.15
C CYS A 92 -25.28 -11.36 -12.25
N ILE A 93 -25.28 -10.03 -12.17
CA ILE A 93 -25.83 -9.13 -13.20
C ILE A 93 -25.24 -9.39 -14.59
N LEU A 94 -23.93 -9.69 -14.71
CA LEU A 94 -23.31 -9.97 -16.01
C LEU A 94 -23.79 -11.30 -16.61
N PHE A 95 -24.11 -12.29 -15.77
CA PHE A 95 -24.79 -13.50 -16.25
C PHE A 95 -26.15 -13.17 -16.86
N GLY A 96 -26.90 -12.23 -16.26
CA GLY A 96 -28.20 -11.78 -16.78
C GLY A 96 -28.09 -10.95 -18.08
N ILE A 97 -27.07 -10.10 -18.18
CA ILE A 97 -26.77 -9.28 -19.35
C ILE A 97 -26.35 -10.17 -20.53
N GLU A 98 -25.33 -11.02 -20.36
CA GLU A 98 -24.83 -11.91 -21.43
C GLU A 98 -25.86 -12.96 -21.85
N PHE A 99 -26.68 -13.45 -20.92
CA PHE A 99 -27.81 -14.31 -21.28
C PHE A 99 -28.81 -13.54 -22.17
N SER A 100 -29.05 -12.26 -21.90
CA SER A 100 -29.95 -11.43 -22.72
C SER A 100 -29.36 -11.18 -24.12
N TYR A 101 -28.10 -10.77 -24.22
CA TYR A 101 -27.40 -10.60 -25.50
C TYR A 101 -27.36 -11.89 -26.33
N ALA A 102 -27.09 -13.04 -25.72
CA ALA A 102 -27.09 -14.33 -26.41
C ALA A 102 -28.47 -14.77 -26.92
N MET A 103 -29.56 -14.26 -26.33
CA MET A 103 -30.92 -14.43 -26.87
C MET A 103 -31.27 -13.37 -27.92
N GLU A 104 -30.66 -12.19 -27.85
CA GLU A 104 -30.85 -11.09 -28.79
C GLU A 104 -30.16 -11.37 -30.13
N THR A 105 -28.86 -11.65 -30.13
CA THR A 105 -28.05 -11.97 -31.33
C THR A 105 -28.60 -13.19 -32.08
N ALA A 106 -29.15 -14.17 -31.37
CA ALA A 106 -29.73 -15.38 -31.96
C ALA A 106 -31.13 -15.18 -32.59
N TYR A 107 -31.87 -14.11 -32.27
CA TYR A 107 -33.29 -13.97 -32.66
C TYR A 107 -33.70 -12.63 -33.25
N VAL A 108 -33.02 -11.51 -32.99
CA VAL A 108 -33.41 -10.18 -33.49
C VAL A 108 -33.40 -10.11 -35.01
N THR A 109 -32.30 -10.51 -35.65
CA THR A 109 -32.19 -10.47 -37.11
C THR A 109 -33.26 -11.36 -37.78
N PRO A 110 -33.47 -12.64 -37.37
CA PRO A 110 -34.61 -13.44 -37.84
C PRO A 110 -35.99 -12.80 -37.63
N VAL A 111 -36.27 -12.21 -36.46
CA VAL A 111 -37.59 -11.61 -36.16
C VAL A 111 -37.84 -10.35 -36.99
N LEU A 112 -36.84 -9.46 -37.14
CA LEU A 112 -36.96 -8.26 -37.96
C LEU A 112 -37.15 -8.60 -39.45
N LEU A 113 -36.43 -9.61 -39.97
CA LEU A 113 -36.62 -10.09 -41.33
C LEU A 113 -38.02 -10.73 -41.52
N GLN A 114 -38.52 -11.52 -40.56
CA GLN A 114 -39.89 -12.07 -40.58
C GLN A 114 -40.99 -11.00 -40.51
N MET A 115 -40.71 -9.82 -39.97
CA MET A 115 -41.62 -8.67 -40.02
C MET A 115 -41.59 -7.91 -41.36
N GLY A 116 -40.58 -8.16 -42.21
CA GLY A 116 -40.39 -7.48 -43.49
C GLY A 116 -39.48 -6.26 -43.45
N LEU A 117 -38.56 -6.15 -42.48
CA LEU A 117 -37.52 -5.12 -42.50
C LEU A 117 -36.54 -5.37 -43.67
N PRO A 118 -36.29 -4.40 -44.57
CA PRO A 118 -35.32 -4.57 -45.65
C PRO A 118 -33.89 -4.84 -45.18
N ASP A 119 -33.19 -5.75 -45.87
CA ASP A 119 -31.82 -6.21 -45.58
C ASP A 119 -30.79 -5.07 -45.39
N GLN A 120 -31.03 -3.91 -46.00
CA GLN A 120 -30.13 -2.76 -45.93
C GLN A 120 -30.23 -1.98 -44.61
N LEU A 121 -31.22 -2.30 -43.76
CA LEU A 121 -31.54 -1.52 -42.55
C LEU A 121 -31.22 -2.25 -41.23
N TYR A 122 -31.13 -3.59 -41.18
CA TYR A 122 -30.83 -4.28 -39.91
C TYR A 122 -29.45 -3.87 -39.35
N GLY A 123 -28.44 -3.72 -40.22
CA GLY A 123 -27.12 -3.19 -39.84
C GLY A 123 -27.16 -1.73 -39.36
N MET A 124 -28.21 -0.96 -39.66
CA MET A 124 -28.41 0.37 -39.07
C MET A 124 -29.05 0.30 -37.67
N VAL A 125 -29.85 -0.72 -37.37
CA VAL A 125 -30.43 -0.93 -36.03
C VAL A 125 -29.31 -1.19 -35.02
N TRP A 126 -28.47 -2.18 -35.29
CA TRP A 126 -27.28 -2.52 -34.48
C TRP A 126 -26.26 -1.38 -34.33
N PHE A 127 -26.29 -0.37 -35.21
CA PHE A 127 -25.38 0.78 -35.15
C PHE A 127 -25.88 1.92 -34.26
N ILE A 128 -27.17 1.97 -33.92
CA ILE A 128 -27.73 3.05 -33.09
C ILE A 128 -27.30 2.89 -31.62
N SER A 129 -27.31 1.67 -31.10
CA SER A 129 -27.04 1.40 -29.68
C SER A 129 -25.60 1.78 -29.26
N PRO A 130 -24.54 1.45 -30.03
CA PRO A 130 -23.18 1.93 -29.75
C PRO A 130 -23.02 3.46 -29.80
N ILE A 131 -23.79 4.17 -30.65
CA ILE A 131 -23.79 5.65 -30.68
C ILE A 131 -24.40 6.21 -29.39
N LEU A 132 -25.54 5.65 -28.95
CA LEU A 132 -26.16 6.04 -27.68
C LEU A 132 -25.26 5.71 -26.50
N GLY A 133 -24.58 4.56 -26.53
CA GLY A 133 -23.56 4.16 -25.57
C GLY A 133 -22.45 5.22 -25.45
N PHE A 134 -21.76 5.52 -26.55
CA PHE A 134 -20.67 6.50 -26.62
C PHE A 134 -21.07 7.91 -26.10
N LEU A 135 -22.31 8.33 -26.35
CA LEU A 135 -22.80 9.66 -25.95
C LEU A 135 -23.33 9.72 -24.51
N LEU A 136 -23.92 8.63 -23.98
CA LEU A 136 -24.69 8.65 -22.73
C LEU A 136 -24.05 7.86 -21.59
N GLN A 137 -23.29 6.78 -21.85
CA GLN A 137 -22.59 6.03 -20.80
C GLN A 137 -21.67 6.91 -19.94
N PRO A 138 -20.87 7.87 -20.50
CA PRO A 138 -20.03 8.74 -19.68
C PRO A 138 -20.84 9.67 -18.76
N LEU A 139 -22.05 10.04 -19.17
CA LEU A 139 -22.98 10.85 -18.36
C LEU A 139 -23.63 9.99 -17.26
N LEU A 140 -24.06 8.76 -17.58
CA LEU A 140 -24.60 7.80 -16.61
C LEU A 140 -23.57 7.43 -15.55
N GLY A 141 -22.30 7.21 -15.93
CA GLY A 141 -21.19 7.01 -15.00
C GLY A 141 -21.00 8.21 -14.06
N ALA A 142 -20.92 9.42 -14.62
CA ALA A 142 -20.74 10.65 -13.83
C ALA A 142 -21.95 11.01 -12.94
N TRP A 143 -23.17 10.59 -13.30
CA TRP A 143 -24.36 10.71 -12.44
C TRP A 143 -24.37 9.64 -11.35
N SER A 144 -23.96 8.41 -11.68
CA SER A 144 -23.75 7.32 -10.72
C SER A 144 -22.72 7.71 -9.67
N ASP A 145 -21.57 8.30 -10.05
CA ASP A 145 -20.51 8.76 -9.13
C ASP A 145 -20.99 9.77 -8.06
N ARG A 146 -22.07 10.51 -8.36
CA ARG A 146 -22.64 11.57 -7.50
C ARG A 146 -23.91 11.14 -6.77
N CYS A 147 -24.32 9.88 -6.90
CA CYS A 147 -25.57 9.37 -6.34
C CYS A 147 -25.52 9.27 -4.80
N THR A 148 -26.32 10.08 -4.11
CA THR A 148 -26.46 10.07 -2.64
C THR A 148 -27.68 9.24 -2.16
N SER A 149 -28.08 8.22 -2.92
CA SER A 149 -29.25 7.39 -2.57
C SER A 149 -28.98 6.53 -1.34
N PRO A 150 -29.94 6.37 -0.40
CA PRO A 150 -29.79 5.47 0.74
C PRO A 150 -29.71 3.99 0.34
N PHE A 151 -30.05 3.64 -0.90
CA PHE A 151 -29.91 2.29 -1.43
C PHE A 151 -28.48 1.96 -1.91
N GLY A 152 -27.58 2.94 -1.91
CA GLY A 152 -26.23 2.84 -2.48
C GLY A 152 -26.03 3.83 -3.64
N ARG A 153 -24.77 4.02 -4.05
CA ARG A 153 -24.38 4.93 -5.13
C ARG A 153 -24.63 4.29 -6.51
N ARG A 154 -24.15 3.05 -6.73
CA ARG A 154 -24.28 2.32 -8.00
C ARG A 154 -25.62 1.61 -8.14
N ARG A 155 -26.08 0.96 -7.08
CA ARG A 155 -27.26 0.07 -7.06
C ARG A 155 -28.55 0.67 -7.71
N PRO A 156 -28.91 1.96 -7.53
CA PRO A 156 -30.09 2.52 -8.19
C PRO A 156 -29.99 2.55 -9.72
N PHE A 157 -28.80 2.78 -10.27
CA PHE A 157 -28.58 2.82 -11.71
C PHE A 157 -28.68 1.42 -12.31
N ILE A 158 -28.05 0.43 -11.67
CA ILE A 158 -28.15 -0.99 -12.06
C ILE A 158 -29.63 -1.43 -12.08
N LEU A 159 -30.43 -1.07 -11.07
CA LEU A 159 -31.86 -1.39 -11.02
C LEU A 159 -32.66 -0.71 -12.14
N VAL A 160 -32.48 0.59 -12.36
CA VAL A 160 -33.21 1.34 -13.40
C VAL A 160 -32.87 0.83 -14.80
N LEU A 161 -31.61 0.50 -15.05
CA LEU A 161 -31.15 -0.03 -16.34
C LEU A 161 -31.62 -1.47 -16.55
N ALA A 162 -31.60 -2.33 -15.54
CA ALA A 162 -32.20 -3.67 -15.63
C ALA A 162 -33.72 -3.62 -15.91
N ILE A 163 -34.45 -2.66 -15.34
CA ILE A 163 -35.86 -2.42 -15.67
C ILE A 163 -36.00 -1.93 -17.13
N GLY A 164 -35.11 -1.04 -17.59
CA GLY A 164 -35.05 -0.60 -18.98
C GLY A 164 -34.81 -1.75 -19.97
N ALA A 165 -33.87 -2.63 -19.67
CA ALA A 165 -33.58 -3.82 -20.46
C ALA A 165 -34.76 -4.81 -20.49
N LEU A 166 -35.44 -5.03 -19.35
CA LEU A 166 -36.67 -5.83 -19.31
C LEU A 166 -37.81 -5.22 -20.15
N LEU A 167 -37.93 -3.88 -20.18
CA LEU A 167 -38.90 -3.18 -21.04
C LEU A 167 -38.51 -3.29 -22.53
N GLY A 168 -37.23 -3.14 -22.87
CA GLY A 168 -36.70 -3.34 -24.21
C GLY A 168 -36.96 -4.74 -24.74
N LEU A 169 -36.58 -5.77 -23.97
CA LEU A 169 -36.86 -7.19 -24.19
C LEU A 169 -38.37 -7.46 -24.40
N SER A 170 -39.24 -6.78 -23.65
CA SER A 170 -40.69 -6.90 -23.77
C SER A 170 -41.23 -6.29 -25.07
N LEU A 171 -40.78 -5.08 -25.43
CA LEU A 171 -41.11 -4.42 -26.71
C LEU A 171 -40.58 -5.22 -27.91
N MET A 172 -39.37 -5.77 -27.79
CA MET A 172 -38.70 -6.56 -28.81
C MET A 172 -39.49 -7.82 -29.15
N LEU A 173 -39.79 -8.66 -28.15
CA LEU A 173 -40.39 -9.97 -28.34
C LEU A 173 -41.93 -9.96 -28.44
N ASN A 174 -42.60 -8.87 -28.05
CA ASN A 174 -44.05 -8.70 -28.21
C ASN A 174 -44.43 -7.65 -29.29
N GLY A 175 -43.47 -7.08 -30.02
CA GLY A 175 -43.72 -5.99 -30.98
C GLY A 175 -44.80 -6.31 -32.02
N ARG A 176 -44.86 -7.56 -32.51
CA ARG A 176 -45.91 -8.03 -33.44
C ARG A 176 -47.32 -7.95 -32.83
N ASP A 177 -47.47 -8.41 -31.59
CA ASP A 177 -48.73 -8.42 -30.86
C ASP A 177 -49.14 -6.98 -30.48
N MET A 178 -48.17 -6.10 -30.22
CA MET A 178 -48.41 -4.69 -29.91
C MET A 178 -48.78 -3.85 -31.15
N GLY A 179 -48.12 -4.07 -32.29
CA GLY A 179 -48.42 -3.38 -33.55
C GLY A 179 -49.82 -3.73 -34.07
N THR A 180 -50.19 -5.02 -34.01
CA THR A 180 -51.52 -5.51 -34.40
C THR A 180 -52.64 -5.11 -33.42
N ALA A 181 -52.31 -4.86 -32.14
CA ALA A 181 -53.24 -4.27 -31.18
C ALA A 181 -53.49 -2.76 -31.41
N LEU A 182 -52.67 -2.08 -32.22
CA LEU A 182 -52.78 -0.66 -32.53
C LEU A 182 -53.40 -0.39 -33.90
N THR A 183 -52.69 -0.70 -34.99
CA THR A 183 -53.19 -0.49 -36.37
C THR A 183 -52.62 -1.42 -37.45
N ASP A 184 -51.64 -2.28 -37.13
CA ASP A 184 -51.03 -3.15 -38.14
C ASP A 184 -52.01 -4.20 -38.67
N THR A 185 -51.81 -4.60 -39.92
CA THR A 185 -52.63 -5.62 -40.60
C THR A 185 -51.83 -6.89 -40.87
N VAL A 186 -52.48 -7.97 -41.31
CA VAL A 186 -51.82 -9.25 -41.60
C VAL A 186 -50.65 -9.12 -42.61
N SER A 187 -50.64 -8.07 -43.45
CA SER A 187 -49.64 -7.80 -44.48
C SER A 187 -48.90 -6.45 -44.34
N ASP A 188 -49.05 -5.73 -43.22
CA ASP A 188 -48.43 -4.42 -43.01
C ASP A 188 -48.10 -4.23 -41.52
N HIS A 189 -46.82 -4.40 -41.16
CA HIS A 189 -46.32 -4.51 -39.77
C HIS A 189 -45.50 -3.28 -39.33
N LYS A 190 -45.84 -2.08 -39.83
CA LYS A 190 -45.05 -0.85 -39.62
C LYS A 190 -44.85 -0.51 -38.13
N TRP A 191 -45.88 -0.66 -37.31
CA TRP A 191 -45.77 -0.37 -35.89
C TRP A 191 -45.06 -1.50 -35.14
N GLY A 192 -45.26 -2.76 -35.52
CA GLY A 192 -44.54 -3.91 -34.97
C GLY A 192 -43.04 -3.81 -35.19
N ILE A 193 -42.61 -3.46 -36.42
CA ILE A 193 -41.21 -3.17 -36.74
C ILE A 193 -40.69 -2.02 -35.86
N ALA A 194 -41.45 -0.93 -35.74
CA ALA A 194 -41.04 0.23 -34.92
C ALA A 194 -40.92 -0.11 -33.42
N PHE A 195 -41.82 -0.91 -32.86
CA PHE A 195 -41.75 -1.36 -31.47
C PHE A 195 -40.60 -2.36 -31.26
N THR A 196 -40.37 -3.30 -32.17
CA THR A 196 -39.24 -4.23 -32.03
C THR A 196 -37.90 -3.51 -32.18
N ILE A 197 -37.73 -2.59 -33.13
CA ILE A 197 -36.53 -1.75 -33.24
C ILE A 197 -36.32 -0.89 -31.99
N CYS A 198 -37.38 -0.26 -31.46
CA CYS A 198 -37.31 0.48 -30.21
C CYS A 198 -36.98 -0.42 -29.00
N GLY A 199 -37.40 -1.69 -29.05
CA GLY A 199 -37.11 -2.71 -28.03
C GLY A 199 -35.64 -3.10 -28.01
N VAL A 200 -35.06 -3.43 -29.17
CA VAL A 200 -33.63 -3.73 -29.36
C VAL A 200 -32.77 -2.57 -28.86
N ILE A 201 -32.98 -1.37 -29.40
CA ILE A 201 -32.18 -0.18 -29.04
C ILE A 201 -32.27 0.13 -27.54
N LEU A 202 -33.42 -0.11 -26.91
CA LEU A 202 -33.58 0.05 -25.46
C LEU A 202 -32.93 -1.08 -24.66
N MET A 203 -32.94 -2.32 -25.16
CA MET A 203 -32.32 -3.46 -24.48
C MET A 203 -30.80 -3.37 -24.54
N ASP A 204 -30.21 -3.25 -25.73
CA ASP A 204 -28.79 -2.99 -25.97
C ASP A 204 -28.29 -1.88 -25.04
N PHE A 205 -28.87 -0.68 -25.17
CA PHE A 205 -28.40 0.51 -24.48
C PHE A 205 -28.45 0.36 -22.96
N CYS A 206 -29.48 -0.31 -22.43
CA CYS A 206 -29.59 -0.55 -21.00
C CYS A 206 -28.67 -1.66 -20.49
N ALA A 207 -28.38 -2.69 -21.29
CA ALA A 207 -27.41 -3.73 -20.96
C ALA A 207 -25.97 -3.19 -20.94
N ASP A 208 -25.54 -2.55 -22.03
CA ASP A 208 -24.27 -1.83 -22.17
C ASP A 208 -24.03 -0.83 -21.03
N SER A 209 -25.06 -0.03 -20.74
CA SER A 209 -24.98 0.99 -19.70
C SER A 209 -25.03 0.41 -18.28
N ALA A 210 -25.46 -0.85 -18.11
CA ALA A 210 -25.49 -1.53 -16.81
C ALA A 210 -24.17 -2.24 -16.48
N ASP A 211 -23.35 -2.60 -17.47
CA ASP A 211 -22.02 -3.15 -17.25
C ASP A 211 -21.10 -2.18 -16.48
N ASN A 212 -20.91 -0.98 -17.04
CA ASN A 212 -20.07 0.08 -16.46
C ASN A 212 -20.30 0.33 -14.95
N PRO A 213 -21.53 0.60 -14.46
CA PRO A 213 -21.79 0.77 -13.03
C PRO A 213 -21.70 -0.54 -12.23
N SER A 214 -21.78 -1.72 -12.86
CA SER A 214 -21.58 -3.02 -12.20
C SER A 214 -20.10 -3.33 -11.96
N HIS A 215 -19.23 -3.07 -12.94
CA HIS A 215 -17.78 -3.09 -12.76
C HIS A 215 -17.34 -2.02 -11.73
N ALA A 216 -17.88 -0.81 -11.79
CA ALA A 216 -17.62 0.23 -10.79
C ALA A 216 -18.11 -0.16 -9.38
N TYR A 217 -19.28 -0.81 -9.26
CA TYR A 217 -19.80 -1.33 -7.99
C TYR A 217 -18.89 -2.40 -7.38
N MET A 218 -18.35 -3.31 -8.19
CA MET A 218 -17.36 -4.28 -7.74
C MET A 218 -16.07 -3.59 -7.24
N MET A 219 -15.52 -2.65 -8.01
CA MET A 219 -14.33 -1.88 -7.62
C MET A 219 -14.54 -1.09 -6.32
N ASP A 220 -15.72 -0.49 -6.15
CA ASP A 220 -16.12 0.33 -4.99
C ASP A 220 -16.31 -0.47 -3.68
N VAL A 221 -16.53 -1.80 -3.74
CA VAL A 221 -16.80 -2.62 -2.54
C VAL A 221 -15.70 -3.62 -2.18
N CYS A 222 -14.81 -3.95 -3.12
CA CYS A 222 -13.71 -4.90 -2.91
C CYS A 222 -12.46 -4.25 -2.33
N SER A 223 -11.63 -5.04 -1.63
CA SER A 223 -10.25 -4.65 -1.32
C SER A 223 -9.39 -4.72 -2.59
N PRO A 224 -8.25 -4.00 -2.71
CA PRO A 224 -7.35 -4.15 -3.85
C PRO A 224 -6.95 -5.62 -4.12
N SER A 225 -6.71 -6.40 -3.05
CA SER A 225 -6.42 -7.84 -3.12
C SER A 225 -7.61 -8.74 -3.49
N ASP A 226 -8.82 -8.19 -3.59
CA ASP A 226 -10.03 -8.88 -4.05
C ASP A 226 -10.52 -8.36 -5.42
N GLN A 227 -9.97 -7.27 -5.96
CA GLN A 227 -10.46 -6.68 -7.21
C GLN A 227 -10.24 -7.62 -8.41
N ASP A 228 -9.05 -8.19 -8.59
CA ASP A 228 -8.78 -9.18 -9.66
C ASP A 228 -9.63 -10.45 -9.49
N ARG A 229 -9.85 -10.87 -8.24
CA ARG A 229 -10.72 -11.99 -7.88
C ARG A 229 -12.19 -11.71 -8.17
N GLY A 230 -12.58 -10.44 -8.15
CA GLY A 230 -13.89 -9.95 -8.59
C GLY A 230 -14.00 -9.93 -10.12
N LEU A 231 -13.03 -9.36 -10.83
CA LEU A 231 -12.99 -9.31 -12.30
C LEU A 231 -13.04 -10.72 -12.91
N ASN A 232 -12.25 -11.64 -12.38
CA ASN A 232 -12.26 -13.04 -12.80
C ASN A 232 -13.60 -13.75 -12.51
N MET A 233 -14.35 -13.31 -11.50
CA MET A 233 -15.71 -13.79 -11.21
C MET A 233 -16.76 -13.18 -12.15
N HIS A 234 -16.61 -11.89 -12.48
CA HIS A 234 -17.44 -11.17 -13.44
C HIS A 234 -17.32 -11.81 -14.84
N ALA A 235 -16.09 -11.99 -15.35
CA ALA A 235 -15.85 -12.64 -16.65
C ALA A 235 -16.28 -14.12 -16.69
N LEU A 236 -16.15 -14.85 -15.58
CA LEU A 236 -16.67 -16.21 -15.43
C LEU A 236 -18.21 -16.24 -15.56
N LEU A 237 -18.91 -15.34 -14.87
CA LEU A 237 -20.37 -15.28 -14.88
C LEU A 237 -20.91 -14.77 -16.22
N ALA A 238 -20.20 -13.85 -16.87
CA ALA A 238 -20.48 -13.40 -18.23
C ALA A 238 -20.46 -14.60 -19.22
N GLY A 239 -19.34 -15.32 -19.30
CA GLY A 239 -19.22 -16.49 -20.20
C GLY A 239 -20.21 -17.61 -19.89
N LEU A 240 -20.60 -17.81 -18.63
CA LEU A 240 -21.67 -18.75 -18.28
C LEU A 240 -23.06 -18.25 -18.71
N GLY A 241 -23.34 -16.95 -18.55
CA GLY A 241 -24.61 -16.33 -18.94
C GLY A 241 -24.88 -16.49 -20.44
N GLY A 242 -23.94 -16.05 -21.27
CA GLY A 242 -24.02 -16.21 -22.73
C GLY A 242 -24.08 -17.68 -23.14
N GLY A 243 -23.30 -18.55 -22.48
CA GLY A 243 -23.30 -20.00 -22.75
C GLY A 243 -24.66 -20.66 -22.52
N PHE A 244 -25.33 -20.34 -21.41
CA PHE A 244 -26.69 -20.83 -21.16
C PHE A 244 -27.74 -20.14 -22.04
N GLY A 245 -27.54 -18.86 -22.43
CA GLY A 245 -28.36 -18.17 -23.41
C GLY A 245 -28.35 -18.90 -24.76
N TYR A 246 -27.18 -19.09 -25.37
CA TYR A 246 -27.07 -19.82 -26.65
C TYR A 246 -27.58 -21.28 -26.58
N VAL A 247 -27.55 -21.94 -25.41
CA VAL A 247 -28.20 -23.24 -25.21
C VAL A 247 -29.73 -23.13 -25.22
N VAL A 248 -30.32 -22.15 -24.54
CA VAL A 248 -31.77 -21.89 -24.59
C VAL A 248 -32.21 -21.45 -25.99
N GLY A 249 -31.37 -20.69 -26.70
CA GLY A 249 -31.57 -20.30 -28.09
C GLY A 249 -31.37 -21.42 -29.12
N GLY A 250 -30.54 -22.42 -28.83
CA GLY A 250 -30.34 -23.60 -29.70
C GLY A 250 -31.44 -24.66 -29.62
N ILE A 251 -32.41 -24.51 -28.71
CA ILE A 251 -33.53 -25.45 -28.54
C ILE A 251 -34.74 -24.98 -29.36
N ASN A 252 -35.25 -25.85 -30.25
CA ASN A 252 -36.53 -25.63 -30.92
C ASN A 252 -37.68 -25.89 -29.94
N TRP A 253 -38.18 -24.82 -29.32
CA TRP A 253 -39.19 -24.91 -28.27
C TRP A 253 -40.58 -25.28 -28.78
N ASP A 254 -40.93 -24.98 -30.03
CA ASP A 254 -42.25 -25.28 -30.60
C ASP A 254 -42.49 -26.79 -30.77
N GLN A 255 -41.44 -27.57 -30.99
CA GLN A 255 -41.52 -29.04 -30.98
C GLN A 255 -41.77 -29.60 -29.56
N THR A 256 -41.40 -28.88 -28.49
CA THR A 256 -41.59 -29.34 -27.11
C THR A 256 -43.05 -29.23 -26.65
N GLY A 257 -43.43 -30.01 -25.62
CA GLY A 257 -44.72 -29.84 -24.96
C GLY A 257 -44.82 -28.55 -24.13
N PHE A 258 -43.69 -28.05 -23.62
CA PHE A 258 -43.63 -26.83 -22.83
C PHE A 258 -43.84 -25.57 -23.68
N GLY A 259 -43.16 -25.46 -24.82
CA GLY A 259 -43.32 -24.31 -25.72
C GLY A 259 -44.72 -24.18 -26.29
N ARG A 260 -45.36 -25.31 -26.64
CA ARG A 260 -46.77 -25.34 -27.04
C ARG A 260 -47.73 -24.90 -25.93
N ALA A 261 -47.40 -25.12 -24.65
CA ALA A 261 -48.19 -24.63 -23.52
C ALA A 261 -47.91 -23.15 -23.18
N ALA A 262 -46.68 -22.67 -23.42
CA ALA A 262 -46.25 -21.29 -23.16
C ALA A 262 -46.63 -20.28 -24.27
N GLY A 263 -47.17 -20.76 -25.39
CA GLY A 263 -47.58 -19.91 -26.52
C GLY A 263 -46.47 -19.62 -27.54
N GLY A 264 -45.52 -20.55 -27.70
CA GLY A 264 -44.52 -20.53 -28.78
C GLY A 264 -43.12 -20.10 -28.36
N GLN A 265 -42.15 -20.38 -29.23
CA GLN A 265 -40.71 -20.24 -29.00
C GLN A 265 -40.30 -18.85 -28.47
N LEU A 266 -40.77 -17.76 -29.09
CA LEU A 266 -40.46 -16.39 -28.65
C LEU A 266 -40.95 -16.09 -27.22
N ARG A 267 -42.09 -16.65 -26.81
CA ARG A 267 -42.64 -16.45 -25.45
C ARG A 267 -41.89 -17.27 -24.40
N VAL A 268 -41.45 -18.49 -24.74
CA VAL A 268 -40.53 -19.26 -23.88
C VAL A 268 -39.23 -18.50 -23.65
N ILE A 269 -38.65 -17.98 -24.72
CA ILE A 269 -37.42 -17.17 -24.71
C ILE A 269 -37.59 -15.92 -23.84
N TYR A 270 -38.69 -15.16 -24.03
CA TYR A 270 -39.02 -14.02 -23.19
C TYR A 270 -39.10 -14.38 -21.70
N ILE A 271 -39.76 -15.49 -21.35
CA ILE A 271 -39.93 -15.94 -19.97
C ILE A 271 -38.58 -16.31 -19.34
N PHE A 272 -37.75 -17.13 -20.00
CA PHE A 272 -36.44 -17.52 -19.47
C PHE A 272 -35.50 -16.32 -19.32
N THR A 273 -35.48 -15.41 -20.30
CA THR A 273 -34.63 -14.21 -20.28
C THR A 273 -35.07 -13.25 -19.17
N SER A 274 -36.38 -12.97 -19.08
CA SER A 274 -36.93 -12.07 -18.05
C SER A 274 -36.72 -12.59 -16.63
N ILE A 275 -36.91 -13.89 -16.40
CA ILE A 275 -36.66 -14.52 -15.09
C ILE A 275 -35.17 -14.48 -14.76
N THR A 276 -34.30 -14.82 -15.72
CA THR A 276 -32.84 -14.83 -15.51
C THR A 276 -32.32 -13.43 -15.19
N LEU A 277 -32.66 -12.41 -15.99
CA LEU A 277 -32.23 -11.03 -15.78
C LEU A 277 -32.78 -10.45 -14.46
N THR A 278 -34.04 -10.75 -14.11
CA THR A 278 -34.63 -10.33 -12.83
C THR A 278 -33.91 -10.96 -11.63
N LEU A 279 -33.64 -12.27 -11.68
CA LEU A 279 -32.95 -13.00 -10.61
C LEU A 279 -31.48 -12.56 -10.47
N ALA A 280 -30.78 -12.42 -11.60
CA ALA A 280 -29.42 -11.90 -11.67
C ALA A 280 -29.32 -10.51 -11.01
N THR A 281 -30.21 -9.59 -11.40
CA THR A 281 -30.30 -8.24 -10.84
C THR A 281 -30.58 -8.28 -9.34
N ALA A 282 -31.53 -9.10 -8.89
CA ALA A 282 -31.86 -9.24 -7.47
C ALA A 282 -30.67 -9.74 -6.64
N LEU A 283 -29.91 -10.72 -7.14
CA LEU A 283 -28.70 -11.23 -6.47
C LEU A 283 -27.61 -10.16 -6.38
N THR A 284 -27.32 -9.42 -7.45
CA THR A 284 -26.34 -8.31 -7.45
C THR A 284 -26.77 -7.18 -6.50
N LEU A 285 -28.04 -6.80 -6.46
CA LEU A 285 -28.55 -5.77 -5.57
C LEU A 285 -28.62 -6.19 -4.10
N VAL A 286 -28.60 -7.49 -3.79
CA VAL A 286 -28.53 -8.00 -2.40
C VAL A 286 -27.08 -8.28 -1.97
N SER A 287 -26.19 -8.64 -2.90
CA SER A 287 -24.83 -9.15 -2.68
C SER A 287 -24.00 -8.50 -1.55
N ILE A 288 -23.55 -7.25 -1.72
CA ILE A 288 -22.60 -6.58 -0.82
C ILE A 288 -23.14 -5.20 -0.44
N PRO A 289 -23.43 -4.90 0.84
CA PRO A 289 -24.06 -3.64 1.24
C PRO A 289 -23.18 -2.43 0.93
N GLU A 290 -23.70 -1.55 0.08
CA GLU A 290 -23.02 -0.34 -0.38
C GLU A 290 -23.22 0.81 0.63
N ARG A 291 -22.18 1.60 0.91
CA ARG A 291 -22.28 2.74 1.84
C ARG A 291 -22.74 4.00 1.07
N PRO A 292 -23.82 4.68 1.48
CA PRO A 292 -24.29 5.87 0.79
C PRO A 292 -23.37 7.09 1.04
N LEU A 293 -23.19 7.94 0.02
CA LEU A 293 -22.50 9.21 0.16
C LEU A 293 -23.25 10.13 1.14
N GLN A 294 -22.57 10.52 2.24
CA GLN A 294 -23.14 11.44 3.23
C GLN A 294 -23.25 12.86 2.65
N SER A 295 -24.48 13.37 2.53
CA SER A 295 -24.70 14.77 2.13
C SER A 295 -24.23 15.72 3.23
N PHE A 296 -23.21 16.54 2.94
CA PHE A 296 -22.69 17.61 3.80
C PHE A 296 -23.79 18.57 4.32
N SER A 297 -24.91 18.70 3.61
CA SER A 297 -26.05 19.53 4.04
C SER A 297 -26.69 19.09 5.36
N LYS A 298 -26.55 17.82 5.76
CA LYS A 298 -27.09 17.32 7.04
C LYS A 298 -26.29 17.77 8.25
N LEU A 299 -24.95 17.84 8.20
CA LEU A 299 -24.12 18.32 9.32
C LEU A 299 -24.55 19.73 9.76
N LYS A 300 -24.65 20.66 8.81
CA LYS A 300 -25.05 22.06 9.08
C LYS A 300 -26.46 22.22 9.68
N LYS A 301 -27.32 21.18 9.64
CA LYS A 301 -28.64 21.21 10.28
C LYS A 301 -28.67 20.66 11.71
N VAL A 302 -27.66 19.90 12.14
CA VAL A 302 -27.51 19.44 13.53
C VAL A 302 -26.91 20.53 14.41
N MET A 303 -26.08 21.42 13.84
CA MET A 303 -25.39 22.52 14.54
C MET A 303 -26.29 23.74 14.85
N LYS A 304 -27.60 23.55 15.08
CA LYS A 304 -28.49 24.58 15.62
C LYS A 304 -29.24 24.04 16.83
N SER A 305 -28.74 24.37 18.02
CA SER A 305 -29.37 24.08 19.30
C SER A 305 -30.75 24.75 19.42
N PRO A 306 -31.81 24.02 19.80
CA PRO A 306 -33.06 24.62 20.24
C PRO A 306 -32.84 25.36 21.58
N ASN A 307 -33.33 26.60 21.69
CA ASN A 307 -33.37 27.30 22.98
C ASN A 307 -34.48 26.67 23.84
N PHE A 308 -34.10 25.99 24.92
CA PHE A 308 -35.04 25.47 25.92
C PHE A 308 -35.37 26.54 26.98
N PRO A 309 -36.66 26.82 27.26
CA PRO A 309 -37.07 27.48 28.49
C PRO A 309 -36.74 26.59 29.71
N LEU A 310 -36.33 27.19 30.82
CA LEU A 310 -36.15 26.48 32.09
C LEU A 310 -37.50 26.21 32.79
N PRO A 311 -37.63 25.11 33.57
CA PRO A 311 -38.92 24.58 33.98
C PRO A 311 -39.40 25.05 35.37
N PRO A 312 -40.73 25.02 35.63
CA PRO A 312 -41.27 24.83 36.97
C PRO A 312 -41.24 23.34 37.38
N SER A 313 -41.32 23.07 38.69
CA SER A 313 -41.09 21.75 39.29
C SER A 313 -42.26 20.76 39.15
N PRO A 314 -41.99 19.43 39.24
CA PRO A 314 -43.03 18.38 39.41
C PRO A 314 -43.65 18.44 40.84
N PRO A 315 -44.68 17.64 41.21
CA PRO A 315 -45.12 16.37 40.59
C PRO A 315 -46.65 16.14 40.48
N LEU A 316 -47.08 15.02 39.85
CA LEU A 316 -47.70 13.88 40.58
C LEU A 316 -48.04 12.69 39.65
N LEU A 317 -48.38 11.56 40.28
CA LEU A 317 -48.81 10.28 39.70
C LEU A 317 -50.21 10.38 39.09
N PHE A 318 -50.55 9.50 38.12
CA PHE A 318 -51.58 8.47 38.29
C PHE A 318 -51.57 7.43 37.13
N GLU A 319 -52.39 6.39 37.26
CA GLU A 319 -52.74 5.36 36.27
C GLU A 319 -53.58 5.98 35.10
N ASP A 320 -53.98 5.31 34.01
CA ASP A 320 -54.34 3.90 33.82
C ASP A 320 -54.35 3.46 32.32
N CYS A 321 -54.87 2.27 32.02
CA CYS A 321 -55.08 1.66 30.70
C CYS A 321 -55.83 2.53 29.67
N GLY A 322 -55.58 2.31 28.36
CA GLY A 322 -56.36 2.97 27.29
C GLY A 322 -56.02 2.55 25.85
N ASN A 323 -56.86 1.66 25.31
CA ASN A 323 -56.85 0.99 24.01
C ASN A 323 -56.82 1.88 22.71
N GLU A 324 -56.30 1.30 21.61
CA GLU A 324 -56.74 1.41 20.20
C GLU A 324 -56.73 2.71 19.31
N ASN A 325 -56.02 2.56 18.16
CA ASN A 325 -56.46 2.82 16.76
C ASN A 325 -56.47 4.21 16.05
N LEU A 326 -56.37 4.11 14.71
CA LEU A 326 -56.77 5.04 13.61
C LEU A 326 -55.88 6.25 13.18
N THR A 327 -55.10 6.01 12.11
CA THR A 327 -54.98 6.79 10.84
C THR A 327 -54.94 8.33 10.78
N ALA A 328 -53.99 8.91 10.02
CA ALA A 328 -54.28 9.67 8.76
C ALA A 328 -53.07 10.22 7.96
N GLN A 329 -53.04 9.94 6.66
CA GLN A 329 -52.80 10.80 5.47
C GLN A 329 -51.59 11.78 5.31
N ASN A 330 -50.95 11.61 4.13
CA ASN A 330 -50.19 12.55 3.26
C ASN A 330 -50.95 13.89 2.96
N PRO A 331 -50.38 15.01 2.40
CA PRO A 331 -49.60 14.98 1.13
C PRO A 331 -48.61 16.12 0.70
N VAL A 332 -47.73 15.76 -0.26
CA VAL A 332 -47.35 16.43 -1.54
C VAL A 332 -47.23 17.97 -1.66
N ARG A 333 -46.10 18.45 -2.23
CA ARG A 333 -46.10 19.47 -3.32
C ARG A 333 -44.85 19.46 -4.22
N LEU A 334 -45.04 19.85 -5.49
CA LEU A 334 -44.06 19.95 -6.60
C LEU A 334 -44.13 21.35 -7.23
N TYR A 335 -43.00 21.87 -7.74
CA TYR A 335 -42.81 22.81 -8.87
C TYR A 335 -41.27 22.86 -9.12
N ALA A 336 -40.65 22.62 -10.28
CA ALA A 336 -40.96 22.74 -11.72
C ALA A 336 -40.68 24.12 -12.34
N SER A 337 -39.66 24.22 -13.20
CA SER A 337 -39.47 25.24 -14.25
C SER A 337 -38.31 24.90 -15.20
N PHE A 338 -38.55 24.97 -16.51
CA PHE A 338 -37.58 24.98 -17.62
C PHE A 338 -38.02 26.10 -18.59
N THR A 339 -37.09 26.82 -19.22
CA THR A 339 -37.07 27.24 -20.66
C THR A 339 -36.10 28.41 -20.92
N SER A 340 -35.74 28.59 -22.20
CA SER A 340 -34.74 29.54 -22.72
C SER A 340 -35.36 30.61 -23.63
N PRO A 341 -34.59 31.63 -24.04
CA PRO A 341 -34.60 32.14 -25.43
C PRO A 341 -33.24 31.83 -26.15
N ILE A 342 -33.11 31.49 -27.44
CA ILE A 342 -33.59 32.06 -28.72
C ILE A 342 -32.73 33.26 -29.21
N SER A 343 -32.22 33.38 -30.45
CA SER A 343 -31.97 32.40 -31.55
C SER A 343 -30.80 32.83 -32.52
N PRO A 344 -30.94 33.11 -33.84
CA PRO A 344 -30.23 32.32 -34.87
C PRO A 344 -29.44 33.09 -35.96
N LEU A 345 -28.70 32.38 -36.85
CA LEU A 345 -28.70 32.61 -38.32
C LEU A 345 -27.85 31.57 -39.12
N SER A 346 -28.06 31.55 -40.44
CA SER A 346 -27.45 30.70 -41.50
C SER A 346 -27.79 31.36 -42.88
N PRO A 347 -27.26 31.00 -44.06
CA PRO A 347 -26.13 30.12 -44.44
C PRO A 347 -25.05 30.84 -45.30
N LEU A 348 -23.99 30.14 -45.77
CA LEU A 348 -23.44 30.22 -47.16
C LEU A 348 -22.20 29.30 -47.38
N THR A 349 -21.97 28.90 -48.63
CA THR A 349 -20.83 28.12 -49.18
C THR A 349 -19.88 29.08 -49.99
N PRO A 350 -18.68 28.71 -50.55
CA PRO A 350 -18.29 27.37 -51.06
C PRO A 350 -16.78 26.97 -51.14
N LYS A 351 -16.53 25.81 -51.82
CA LYS A 351 -15.34 25.35 -52.59
C LYS A 351 -14.12 24.70 -51.88
N TYR A 352 -14.12 23.36 -51.94
CA TYR A 352 -13.10 22.44 -52.48
C TYR A 352 -11.58 22.64 -52.22
N GLY A 353 -10.98 21.59 -51.64
CA GLY A 353 -9.64 21.08 -51.96
C GLY A 353 -9.71 19.54 -52.11
N SER A 354 -8.96 18.94 -53.04
CA SER A 354 -9.16 17.54 -53.47
C SER A 354 -8.11 16.56 -52.95
N LEU A 355 -8.55 15.39 -52.46
CA LEU A 355 -7.77 14.16 -52.38
C LEU A 355 -8.63 12.96 -52.82
N ILE A 356 -8.73 12.77 -54.14
CA ILE A 356 -9.18 11.52 -54.75
C ILE A 356 -7.97 10.94 -55.50
N SER A 357 -7.49 9.77 -55.08
CA SER A 357 -6.64 8.94 -55.94
C SER A 357 -7.51 8.36 -57.05
N ARG A 358 -6.99 8.32 -58.28
CA ARG A 358 -7.81 8.12 -59.48
C ARG A 358 -8.01 6.66 -59.89
N ASP A 359 -7.33 5.73 -59.22
CA ASP A 359 -7.37 4.30 -59.51
C ASP A 359 -7.99 3.52 -58.34
N ASN A 360 -9.14 2.87 -58.59
CA ASN A 360 -9.90 2.10 -57.60
C ASN A 360 -9.19 0.76 -57.24
N SER A 361 -8.04 0.85 -56.56
CA SER A 361 -7.30 -0.30 -56.04
C SER A 361 -7.24 -0.28 -54.51
N LEU A 362 -7.50 -1.43 -53.89
CA LEU A 362 -7.78 -1.56 -52.45
C LEU A 362 -6.49 -1.71 -51.61
N THR A 363 -5.42 -1.01 -52.01
CA THR A 363 -4.03 -1.23 -51.54
C THR A 363 -3.54 -0.21 -50.52
N GLY A 364 -3.98 1.05 -50.62
CA GLY A 364 -3.52 2.12 -49.71
C GLY A 364 -3.89 1.91 -48.24
N LEU A 365 -5.00 1.21 -47.96
CA LEU A 365 -5.39 0.84 -46.59
C LEU A 365 -4.54 -0.32 -46.03
N SER A 366 -4.11 -1.27 -46.86
CA SER A 366 -3.22 -2.35 -46.42
C SER A 366 -1.81 -1.88 -46.08
N GLU A 367 -1.25 -0.92 -46.82
CA GLU A 367 0.06 -0.32 -46.49
C GLU A 367 -0.02 0.49 -45.18
N PHE A 368 -1.10 1.27 -45.00
CA PHE A 368 -1.35 2.02 -43.77
C PHE A 368 -1.46 1.09 -42.53
N ALA A 369 -2.25 0.01 -42.64
CA ALA A 369 -2.40 -0.96 -41.55
C ALA A 369 -1.10 -1.74 -41.25
N SER A 370 -0.37 -2.17 -42.29
CA SER A 370 0.89 -2.90 -42.15
C SER A 370 2.00 -2.07 -41.50
N SER A 371 2.11 -0.79 -41.90
CA SER A 371 3.10 0.14 -41.34
C SER A 371 2.83 0.46 -39.86
N PHE A 372 1.56 0.63 -39.47
CA PHE A 372 1.19 0.99 -38.11
C PHE A 372 1.31 -0.19 -37.13
N GLY A 373 1.03 -1.42 -37.58
CA GLY A 373 1.07 -2.63 -36.75
C GLY A 373 2.48 -3.13 -36.43
N THR A 374 3.48 -2.91 -37.29
CA THR A 374 4.81 -3.52 -37.15
C THR A 374 5.84 -2.64 -36.43
N SER A 375 5.76 -1.32 -36.54
CA SER A 375 6.75 -0.39 -35.94
C SER A 375 6.38 0.09 -34.53
N ASN A 376 5.09 0.13 -34.19
CA ASN A 376 4.63 0.59 -32.87
C ASN A 376 4.69 -0.49 -31.77
N ILE A 377 4.55 -1.78 -32.10
CA ILE A 377 4.49 -2.83 -31.07
C ILE A 377 5.82 -2.94 -30.31
N ASP A 378 6.95 -3.00 -31.02
CA ASP A 378 8.27 -3.09 -30.38
C ASP A 378 8.66 -1.80 -29.63
N SER A 379 8.34 -0.61 -30.19
CA SER A 379 8.65 0.66 -29.53
C SER A 379 7.80 0.90 -28.27
N VAL A 380 6.49 0.59 -28.31
CA VAL A 380 5.61 0.69 -27.12
C VAL A 380 6.05 -0.26 -26.00
N LEU A 381 6.57 -1.44 -26.33
CA LEU A 381 7.11 -2.39 -25.35
C LEU A 381 8.45 -1.94 -24.74
N ILE A 382 9.24 -1.12 -25.45
CA ILE A 382 10.52 -0.57 -24.99
C ILE A 382 10.31 0.72 -24.16
N ASP A 383 9.53 1.68 -24.67
CA ASP A 383 9.30 2.98 -24.03
C ASP A 383 8.58 2.86 -22.69
N CYS A 384 7.71 1.86 -22.52
CA CYS A 384 7.09 1.59 -21.22
C CYS A 384 8.08 1.01 -20.18
N PHE A 385 9.31 0.66 -20.57
CA PHE A 385 10.31 -0.02 -19.74
C PHE A 385 11.66 0.68 -19.62
N THR A 386 11.85 1.84 -20.26
CA THR A 386 12.98 2.73 -20.00
C THR A 386 12.49 4.12 -19.61
N ALA A 387 12.84 4.56 -18.40
CA ALA A 387 12.50 5.87 -17.88
C ALA A 387 13.27 6.99 -18.62
N GLY A 388 12.73 7.43 -19.76
CA GLY A 388 13.27 8.51 -20.59
C GLY A 388 12.60 9.86 -20.31
N HIS A 389 13.41 10.92 -20.25
CA HIS A 389 12.91 12.29 -20.03
C HIS A 389 12.11 12.83 -21.23
N ASP A 390 10.88 13.30 -21.00
CA ASP A 390 10.27 14.35 -21.84
C ASP A 390 10.71 15.72 -21.26
N GLY A 391 11.67 16.38 -21.93
CA GLY A 391 12.14 17.71 -21.54
C GLY A 391 11.20 18.85 -21.97
N TYR A 392 11.07 19.90 -21.16
CA TYR A 392 10.26 21.07 -21.50
C TYR A 392 10.95 21.98 -22.53
N LEU A 393 10.20 22.33 -23.58
CA LEU A 393 10.31 23.52 -24.45
C LEU A 393 11.72 24.09 -24.75
N SER A 394 12.24 23.80 -25.94
CA SER A 394 13.33 24.56 -26.55
C SER A 394 12.82 25.83 -27.26
N ILE A 395 13.43 26.99 -26.96
CA ILE A 395 13.20 28.27 -27.64
C ILE A 395 14.48 28.64 -28.43
N PRO A 396 14.42 28.87 -29.76
CA PRO A 396 15.60 29.17 -30.56
C PRO A 396 15.75 30.66 -30.95
N ALA A 397 16.79 31.35 -30.45
CA ALA A 397 17.28 32.62 -31.03
C ALA A 397 18.76 32.97 -30.65
N SER A 398 19.64 33.03 -31.65
CA SER A 398 20.86 33.86 -31.80
C SER A 398 21.67 34.41 -30.59
N LEU A 399 22.93 33.93 -30.46
CA LEU A 399 24.23 34.65 -30.64
C LEU A 399 24.34 36.18 -30.36
N PRO A 400 25.54 36.73 -30.00
CA PRO A 400 26.54 36.31 -28.99
C PRO A 400 27.26 37.50 -28.26
N ARG A 401 28.01 37.29 -27.14
CA ARG A 401 29.20 38.12 -26.79
C ARG A 401 30.10 37.56 -25.65
N GLN A 402 31.32 38.13 -25.55
CA GLN A 402 32.40 37.85 -24.59
C GLN A 402 32.18 38.60 -23.25
N GLY A 403 32.88 38.36 -22.12
CA GLY A 403 33.98 37.42 -21.79
C GLY A 403 34.65 37.81 -20.43
N ILE A 404 35.86 37.31 -20.12
CA ILE A 404 36.70 37.57 -18.90
C ILE A 404 36.18 36.84 -17.62
N SER A 405 36.86 35.93 -16.86
CA SER A 405 38.27 35.52 -16.57
C SER A 405 38.96 36.27 -15.40
N VAL A 406 39.80 35.72 -14.50
CA VAL A 406 40.39 34.36 -14.31
C VAL A 406 41.09 34.24 -12.91
N SER A 407 41.43 33.00 -12.44
CA SER A 407 42.37 32.63 -11.32
C SER A 407 42.04 33.07 -9.86
N LEU A 408 42.32 32.34 -8.75
CA LEU A 408 43.50 31.56 -8.24
C LEU A 408 44.75 32.43 -7.93
N PRO A 409 45.66 32.09 -6.96
CA PRO A 409 45.70 31.00 -5.97
C PRO A 409 46.23 31.32 -4.52
N ARG A 410 46.30 30.27 -3.66
CA ARG A 410 47.30 29.98 -2.58
C ARG A 410 47.24 30.68 -1.20
N ALA A 411 47.72 29.93 -0.19
CA ALA A 411 47.98 30.30 1.22
C ALA A 411 49.48 30.66 1.45
N PRO A 412 49.93 31.08 2.68
CA PRO A 412 50.32 30.09 3.71
C PRO A 412 50.23 30.52 5.22
N GLU A 413 50.50 29.54 6.12
CA GLU A 413 51.15 29.62 7.47
C GLU A 413 50.61 30.48 8.65
N GLY A 414 50.83 30.02 9.92
CA GLY A 414 50.99 30.94 11.07
C GLY A 414 50.52 30.58 12.51
N PHE A 415 51.03 29.52 13.17
CA PHE A 415 51.34 29.38 14.63
C PHE A 415 50.49 29.95 15.81
N HIS A 416 50.42 29.13 16.89
CA HIS A 416 50.43 29.47 18.36
C HIS A 416 49.20 30.19 19.02
N CYS A 417 48.89 30.06 20.34
CA CYS A 417 49.10 29.00 21.37
C CYS A 417 48.42 29.36 22.74
N HIS A 418 48.42 28.41 23.72
CA HIS A 418 48.15 28.58 25.18
C HIS A 418 46.70 29.03 25.60
N GLU A 419 46.13 28.73 26.79
CA GLU A 419 46.59 27.93 27.96
C GLU A 419 45.49 27.38 28.92
N SER A 420 45.90 26.41 29.78
CA SER A 420 45.43 26.06 31.16
C SER A 420 43.94 25.71 31.45
N ALA A 421 43.58 24.57 32.07
CA ALA A 421 43.92 23.99 33.41
C ALA A 421 43.13 24.64 34.58
N ALA A 422 42.88 24.09 35.78
CA ALA A 422 43.25 22.88 36.56
C ALA A 422 42.24 22.71 37.76
N LEU A 423 42.13 21.66 38.59
CA LEU A 423 42.52 20.22 38.65
C LEU A 423 41.81 19.55 39.87
N GLU A 424 41.69 18.21 39.89
CA GLU A 424 41.69 17.29 41.08
C GLU A 424 40.59 17.40 42.19
N ALA A 425 40.42 16.47 43.16
CA ALA A 425 40.48 14.98 43.18
C ALA A 425 40.03 14.36 44.55
N GLY A 426 39.55 13.10 44.53
CA GLY A 426 39.58 12.12 45.66
C GLY A 426 38.61 12.26 46.86
N GLU A 427 38.48 11.31 47.80
CA GLU A 427 38.68 9.82 47.76
C GLU A 427 38.20 9.12 49.07
N ASN A 428 37.77 7.83 49.01
CA ASN A 428 37.85 6.76 50.08
C ASN A 428 37.09 6.90 51.44
N VAL A 429 36.74 5.86 52.27
CA VAL A 429 36.50 4.38 52.15
C VAL A 429 35.79 3.78 53.42
N GLY A 430 34.90 2.76 53.25
CA GLY A 430 34.59 1.63 54.19
C GLY A 430 33.65 1.81 55.43
N VAL A 431 33.22 0.78 56.21
CA VAL A 431 33.18 -0.72 56.08
C VAL A 431 32.37 -1.43 57.26
N LEU A 432 31.73 -2.60 57.01
CA LEU A 432 31.20 -3.68 57.94
C LEU A 432 29.82 -3.61 58.71
N GLY A 433 29.31 -4.81 59.15
CA GLY A 433 28.04 -5.13 59.89
C GLY A 433 28.29 -5.93 61.21
N PRO A 434 27.49 -6.95 61.70
CA PRO A 434 26.32 -7.72 61.14
C PRO A 434 25.20 -8.22 62.17
N GLU A 435 24.41 -9.27 61.81
CA GLU A 435 23.54 -10.22 62.62
C GLU A 435 22.17 -9.77 63.24
N GLY A 436 21.11 -10.61 63.46
CA GLY A 436 20.85 -12.06 63.20
C GLY A 436 19.41 -12.61 63.60
N ASP A 437 19.17 -13.94 63.46
CA ASP A 437 18.09 -14.85 64.00
C ASP A 437 16.67 -15.09 63.36
N CYS A 438 15.97 -16.19 63.79
CA CYS A 438 15.03 -17.04 62.96
C CYS A 438 14.03 -17.99 63.74
N LEU A 439 12.93 -18.53 63.09
CA LEU A 439 12.34 -19.93 63.15
C LEU A 439 10.77 -20.16 63.15
N ARG A 440 10.28 -21.14 62.32
CA ARG A 440 9.09 -22.09 62.40
C ARG A 440 7.62 -21.56 62.51
N VAL A 441 6.55 -21.96 61.76
CA VAL A 441 5.88 -23.27 61.34
C VAL A 441 4.95 -23.88 62.43
N GLY A 442 3.69 -24.37 62.25
CA GLY A 442 2.68 -24.63 61.16
C GLY A 442 1.41 -25.34 61.76
N SER A 443 0.35 -25.92 61.13
CA SER A 443 -0.24 -26.03 59.76
C SER A 443 -1.64 -26.80 59.77
N LEU A 444 -2.45 -26.81 58.67
CA LEU A 444 -3.69 -27.64 58.35
C LEU A 444 -5.00 -27.41 59.18
N ASP A 445 -6.27 -27.73 58.78
CA ASP A 445 -6.91 -28.30 57.56
C ASP A 445 -8.39 -27.82 57.32
N ALA A 446 -9.14 -28.34 56.33
CA ALA A 446 -10.39 -27.78 55.75
C ALA A 446 -11.77 -28.48 56.05
N ILE A 447 -12.90 -27.83 55.66
CA ILE A 447 -14.28 -28.41 55.48
C ILE A 447 -15.19 -27.49 54.60
N LYS A 448 -16.30 -28.00 54.02
CA LYS A 448 -17.24 -27.28 53.10
C LYS A 448 -18.68 -27.86 53.19
N PRO A 449 -19.80 -27.09 53.14
CA PRO A 449 -20.70 -27.12 51.95
C PRO A 449 -21.63 -25.87 51.68
N ARG A 450 -22.41 -25.96 50.57
CA ARG A 450 -23.71 -25.33 50.12
C ARG A 450 -24.49 -24.33 51.05
N SER A 451 -25.32 -23.35 50.60
CA SER A 451 -25.68 -22.80 49.26
C SER A 451 -26.62 -21.55 49.32
N SER A 452 -26.58 -20.66 48.30
CA SER A 452 -27.62 -19.68 47.79
C SER A 452 -28.22 -18.54 48.68
N GLY A 453 -28.23 -17.25 48.23
CA GLY A 453 -29.06 -16.17 48.83
C GLY A 453 -28.80 -14.66 48.54
N ILE A 454 -29.27 -14.15 47.39
CA ILE A 454 -29.53 -12.76 46.87
C ILE A 454 -29.57 -11.46 47.79
N LEU A 455 -28.92 -10.37 47.30
CA LEU A 455 -29.13 -8.87 47.38
C LEU A 455 -29.56 -8.06 48.65
N LYS A 456 -28.83 -6.94 48.96
CA LYS A 456 -29.32 -5.51 48.95
C LYS A 456 -28.26 -4.42 49.24
N ARG A 457 -28.65 -3.11 49.23
CA ARG A 457 -27.82 -1.86 49.21
C ARG A 457 -28.55 -0.65 49.85
N PRO A 458 -27.85 0.32 50.50
CA PRO A 458 -28.22 1.77 50.54
C PRO A 458 -26.96 2.73 50.53
N GLN A 459 -26.93 4.07 50.52
CA GLN A 459 -27.67 5.27 50.01
C GLN A 459 -26.80 6.54 50.38
N THR A 460 -27.25 7.80 50.12
CA THR A 460 -26.38 9.03 50.08
C THR A 460 -27.06 10.36 50.48
N LEU A 461 -26.30 11.39 50.94
CA LEU A 461 -26.61 12.83 51.28
C LEU A 461 -25.26 13.58 51.58
N ALA A 462 -25.02 14.92 51.73
CA ALA A 462 -25.69 16.23 51.54
C ALA A 462 -24.64 17.41 51.54
N ILE A 463 -25.03 18.71 51.45
CA ILE A 463 -24.18 19.95 51.53
C ILE A 463 -24.99 21.12 52.18
N PRO A 464 -24.38 22.25 52.67
CA PRO A 464 -24.65 23.60 52.06
C PRO A 464 -23.53 24.70 52.15
N ASP A 465 -23.73 25.87 51.49
CA ASP A 465 -22.82 27.07 51.38
C ASP A 465 -23.54 28.43 51.66
N ILE A 466 -22.82 29.51 52.06
CA ILE A 466 -23.29 30.94 52.19
C ILE A 466 -22.20 32.00 51.79
N ILE A 467 -22.55 33.27 51.52
CA ILE A 467 -21.85 34.27 50.63
C ILE A 467 -21.68 35.70 51.26
N THR A 468 -20.81 36.55 50.65
CA THR A 468 -20.63 38.05 50.67
C THR A 468 -19.36 38.60 51.35
N GLY A 469 -18.70 39.72 50.93
CA GLY A 469 -18.97 40.73 49.88
C GLY A 469 -17.71 41.45 49.30
N ASN A 470 -17.87 42.63 48.67
CA ASN A 470 -16.86 43.40 47.87
C ASN A 470 -15.74 44.07 48.75
N LEU A 471 -14.58 44.56 48.29
CA LEU A 471 -14.04 45.15 47.02
C LEU A 471 -12.48 45.22 47.14
N PRO A 472 -11.62 45.70 46.19
CA PRO A 472 -11.48 45.50 44.73
C PRO A 472 -10.33 44.49 44.41
N GLU A 473 -9.57 44.71 43.32
CA GLU A 473 -8.32 44.04 42.92
C GLU A 473 -8.38 42.55 42.49
N SER A 474 -7.21 41.90 42.45
CA SER A 474 -6.90 40.76 41.57
C SER A 474 -7.55 39.42 41.99
N SER A 475 -7.36 38.41 41.13
CA SER A 475 -7.40 37.00 41.51
C SER A 475 -8.73 36.47 42.05
N ARG A 476 -9.72 36.26 41.17
CA ARG A 476 -10.79 35.28 41.43
C ARG A 476 -11.11 34.41 40.22
N ARG A 477 -10.86 33.11 40.37
CA ARG A 477 -11.36 32.06 39.48
C ARG A 477 -12.88 32.22 39.35
N ARG A 478 -13.38 32.30 38.12
CA ARG A 478 -14.70 31.72 37.86
C ARG A 478 -14.49 30.21 37.89
N ASN A 479 -15.06 29.51 38.88
CA ASN A 479 -15.15 28.05 38.83
C ASN A 479 -16.20 27.71 37.76
N VAL A 480 -15.76 27.73 36.50
CA VAL A 480 -16.56 27.26 35.38
C VAL A 480 -16.72 25.76 35.57
N THR A 481 -17.96 25.29 35.72
CA THR A 481 -18.22 23.86 35.80
C THR A 481 -17.79 23.18 34.50
N PHE A 482 -17.32 21.94 34.59
CA PHE A 482 -16.71 21.21 33.46
C PHE A 482 -17.54 21.31 32.16
N SER A 483 -18.86 21.16 32.26
CA SER A 483 -19.82 21.31 31.15
C SER A 483 -19.78 22.69 30.47
N GLN A 484 -19.65 23.78 31.23
CA GLN A 484 -19.64 25.15 30.69
C GLN A 484 -18.26 25.58 30.18
N GLN A 485 -17.19 24.93 30.67
CA GLN A 485 -15.84 25.11 30.14
C GLN A 485 -15.68 24.35 28.81
N VAL A 486 -16.18 23.11 28.75
CA VAL A 486 -16.33 22.32 27.52
C VAL A 486 -17.21 23.06 26.50
N ALA A 487 -18.33 23.69 26.90
CA ALA A 487 -19.17 24.46 25.98
C ALA A 487 -18.41 25.62 25.29
N ASN A 488 -17.59 26.37 26.03
CA ASN A 488 -16.76 27.44 25.44
C ASN A 488 -15.63 26.91 24.55
N ILE A 489 -15.05 25.76 24.89
CA ILE A 489 -14.04 25.08 24.05
C ILE A 489 -14.67 24.63 22.72
N LEU A 490 -15.84 23.98 22.78
CA LEU A 490 -16.58 23.53 21.60
C LEU A 490 -17.03 24.70 20.72
N LEU A 491 -17.57 25.79 21.30
CA LEU A 491 -18.03 26.95 20.54
C LEU A 491 -16.88 27.72 19.87
N ASN A 492 -15.70 27.80 20.50
CA ASN A 492 -14.52 28.39 19.86
C ASN A 492 -13.92 27.48 18.79
N GLY A 493 -13.89 26.15 19.00
CA GLY A 493 -13.45 25.19 17.99
C GLY A 493 -14.30 25.22 16.71
N VAL A 494 -15.63 25.25 16.86
CA VAL A 494 -16.58 25.42 15.74
C VAL A 494 -16.36 26.72 14.96
N LYS A 495 -15.84 27.77 15.60
CA LYS A 495 -15.52 29.01 14.89
C LYS A 495 -14.26 28.87 14.03
N TYR A 496 -13.25 28.12 14.48
CA TYR A 496 -12.01 27.88 13.75
C TYR A 496 -12.22 27.07 12.46
N GLU A 497 -13.13 26.08 12.48
CA GLU A 497 -13.55 25.34 11.26
C GLU A 497 -14.16 26.25 10.19
N SER A 498 -14.75 27.39 10.56
CA SER A 498 -15.39 28.29 9.59
C SER A 498 -14.40 29.13 8.78
N GLU A 499 -13.19 29.37 9.30
CA GLU A 499 -12.15 30.17 8.64
C GLU A 499 -11.12 29.28 7.90
N LEU A 500 -10.91 28.03 8.35
CA LEU A 500 -10.07 27.04 7.65
C LEU A 500 -10.66 26.47 6.35
N ASN A 501 -11.93 26.74 6.03
CA ASN A 501 -12.52 26.39 4.73
C ASN A 501 -12.09 27.35 3.59
N GLY A 502 -11.22 28.32 3.86
CA GLY A 502 -10.78 29.37 2.93
C GLY A 502 -9.91 28.96 1.73
N SER A 503 -9.76 27.67 1.40
CA SER A 503 -8.97 27.23 0.23
C SER A 503 -9.37 25.86 -0.35
N SER A 504 -10.67 25.56 -0.49
CA SER A 504 -11.12 24.32 -1.17
C SER A 504 -12.33 24.51 -2.11
N GLU A 505 -12.28 25.53 -2.97
CA GLU A 505 -13.20 25.65 -4.13
C GLU A 505 -12.65 24.91 -5.36
N LEU A 506 -12.45 23.60 -5.23
CA LEU A 506 -12.27 22.68 -6.37
C LEU A 506 -13.20 21.45 -6.31
N SER A 507 -14.30 21.56 -5.55
CA SER A 507 -15.44 20.65 -5.66
C SER A 507 -16.42 21.12 -6.76
N GLU A 508 -17.03 20.16 -7.45
CA GLU A 508 -18.28 20.33 -8.23
C GLU A 508 -18.30 21.33 -9.40
N GLN A 509 -17.47 21.11 -10.43
CA GLN A 509 -17.94 21.36 -11.80
C GLN A 509 -18.69 20.12 -12.37
N PRO A 510 -19.71 20.30 -13.21
CA PRO A 510 -20.31 19.19 -13.96
C PRO A 510 -19.37 18.71 -15.07
N LEU A 511 -19.35 17.39 -15.31
CA LEU A 511 -18.52 16.76 -16.34
C LEU A 511 -19.04 17.13 -17.74
N SER A 512 -18.49 18.18 -18.34
CA SER A 512 -18.81 18.60 -19.70
C SER A 512 -18.16 17.67 -20.73
N MET A 513 -18.83 17.42 -21.86
CA MET A 513 -18.21 16.71 -23.01
C MET A 513 -16.89 17.35 -23.46
N LYS A 514 -16.76 18.69 -23.35
CA LYS A 514 -15.48 19.38 -23.63
C LYS A 514 -14.36 18.96 -22.68
N LEU A 515 -14.69 18.70 -21.41
CA LEU A 515 -13.73 18.21 -20.41
C LEU A 515 -13.39 16.74 -20.68
N LEU A 516 -14.37 15.90 -21.00
CA LEU A 516 -14.15 14.50 -21.37
C LEU A 516 -13.20 14.37 -22.57
N CYS A 517 -13.51 15.07 -23.67
CA CYS A 517 -12.63 15.11 -24.84
C CYS A 517 -11.24 15.68 -24.51
N SER A 518 -11.15 16.74 -23.70
CA SER A 518 -9.86 17.29 -23.26
C SER A 518 -9.05 16.29 -22.40
N THR A 519 -9.70 15.46 -21.59
CA THR A 519 -9.04 14.43 -20.77
C THR A 519 -8.56 13.27 -21.64
N ILE A 520 -9.33 12.85 -22.65
CA ILE A 520 -8.91 11.84 -23.64
C ILE A 520 -7.70 12.36 -24.44
N CYS A 521 -7.74 13.60 -24.93
CA CYS A 521 -6.62 14.20 -25.66
C CYS A 521 -5.37 14.44 -24.78
N ARG A 522 -5.52 14.62 -23.47
CA ARG A 522 -4.42 14.79 -22.49
C ARG A 522 -4.06 13.50 -21.75
N MET A 523 -4.57 12.34 -22.19
CA MET A 523 -4.35 11.06 -21.52
C MET A 523 -2.85 10.69 -21.55
N PRO A 524 -2.27 10.21 -20.42
CA PRO A 524 -0.87 9.77 -20.36
C PRO A 524 -0.54 8.72 -21.42
N LYS A 525 0.70 8.76 -21.97
CA LYS A 525 1.18 7.82 -23.00
C LYS A 525 0.81 6.35 -22.72
N PRO A 526 1.01 5.77 -21.51
CA PRO A 526 0.69 4.36 -21.25
C PRO A 526 -0.81 4.06 -21.31
N LEU A 527 -1.66 4.89 -20.68
CA LEU A 527 -3.10 4.69 -20.68
C LEU A 527 -3.69 4.84 -22.09
N ARG A 528 -3.20 5.81 -22.86
CA ARG A 528 -3.64 6.02 -24.25
C ARG A 528 -3.34 4.80 -25.13
N ASN A 529 -2.17 4.18 -24.95
CA ASN A 529 -1.79 2.97 -25.68
C ASN A 529 -2.67 1.77 -25.28
N LEU A 530 -2.99 1.63 -23.98
CA LEU A 530 -3.94 0.60 -23.50
C LEU A 530 -5.34 0.79 -24.12
N CYS A 531 -5.86 2.02 -24.14
CA CYS A 531 -7.16 2.33 -24.75
C CYS A 531 -7.21 2.01 -26.25
N ILE A 532 -6.14 2.31 -27.00
CA ILE A 532 -6.07 2.01 -28.44
C ILE A 532 -6.08 0.49 -28.68
N ASN A 533 -5.27 -0.27 -27.93
CA ASN A 533 -5.24 -1.73 -28.06
C ASN A 533 -6.58 -2.37 -27.69
N HIS A 534 -7.21 -1.90 -26.61
CA HIS A 534 -8.50 -2.40 -26.15
C HIS A 534 -9.63 -2.11 -27.14
N PHE A 535 -9.66 -0.91 -27.74
CA PHE A 535 -10.60 -0.55 -28.81
C PHE A 535 -10.45 -1.46 -30.03
N LEU A 536 -9.23 -1.71 -30.49
CA LEU A 536 -8.96 -2.60 -31.62
C LEU A 536 -9.33 -4.06 -31.32
N GLY A 537 -9.15 -4.51 -30.07
CA GLY A 537 -9.58 -5.83 -29.59
C GLY A 537 -11.09 -6.02 -29.67
N TRP A 538 -11.86 -5.13 -29.04
CA TRP A 538 -13.33 -5.18 -29.09
C TRP A 538 -13.87 -5.02 -30.51
N LEU A 539 -13.34 -4.07 -31.31
CA LEU A 539 -13.74 -3.89 -32.71
C LEU A 539 -13.57 -5.19 -33.53
N SER A 540 -12.50 -5.94 -33.28
CA SER A 540 -12.26 -7.22 -33.96
C SER A 540 -13.07 -8.39 -33.38
N PHE A 541 -13.52 -8.31 -32.13
CA PHE A 541 -14.33 -9.33 -31.48
C PHE A 541 -15.82 -9.17 -31.85
N GLU A 542 -16.39 -7.98 -31.71
CA GLU A 542 -17.80 -7.70 -32.07
C GLU A 542 -18.08 -7.90 -33.56
N GLY A 543 -17.14 -7.49 -34.42
CA GLY A 543 -17.22 -7.74 -35.86
C GLY A 543 -17.16 -9.23 -36.25
N MET A 544 -16.70 -10.10 -35.35
CA MET A 544 -16.83 -11.56 -35.49
C MET A 544 -18.15 -12.03 -34.87
N LEU A 545 -18.49 -11.55 -33.67
CA LEU A 545 -19.66 -11.96 -32.89
C LEU A 545 -20.97 -11.82 -33.67
N LEU A 546 -21.19 -10.64 -34.27
CA LEU A 546 -22.45 -10.29 -34.96
C LEU A 546 -22.71 -11.10 -36.25
N PHE A 547 -21.65 -11.53 -36.95
CA PHE A 547 -21.77 -12.16 -38.27
C PHE A 547 -21.44 -13.67 -38.29
N TYR A 548 -21.04 -14.26 -37.15
CA TYR A 548 -20.62 -15.66 -37.09
C TYR A 548 -21.77 -16.65 -37.40
N THR A 549 -22.99 -16.37 -36.94
CA THR A 549 -24.20 -17.18 -37.21
C THR A 549 -24.58 -17.15 -38.69
N ASP A 550 -24.55 -15.97 -39.32
CA ASP A 550 -24.82 -15.80 -40.75
C ASP A 550 -23.72 -16.47 -41.60
N PHE A 551 -22.45 -16.35 -41.22
CA PHE A 551 -21.34 -17.07 -41.86
C PHE A 551 -21.56 -18.59 -41.83
N MET A 552 -22.08 -19.14 -40.72
CA MET A 552 -22.44 -20.57 -40.65
C MET A 552 -23.63 -20.91 -41.55
N GLY A 553 -24.66 -20.06 -41.60
CA GLY A 553 -25.84 -20.20 -42.47
C GLY A 553 -25.51 -20.18 -43.97
N GLU A 554 -24.87 -19.12 -44.44
CA GLU A 554 -24.57 -18.88 -45.86
C GLU A 554 -23.33 -19.63 -46.34
N VAL A 555 -22.18 -19.46 -45.69
CA VAL A 555 -20.87 -19.87 -46.24
C VAL A 555 -20.55 -21.34 -45.96
N VAL A 556 -20.98 -21.85 -44.80
CA VAL A 556 -20.74 -23.23 -44.38
C VAL A 556 -21.87 -24.16 -44.79
N PHE A 557 -23.12 -23.79 -44.52
CA PHE A 557 -24.31 -24.62 -44.84
C PHE A 557 -24.92 -24.37 -46.22
N GLN A 558 -24.49 -23.33 -46.95
CA GLN A 558 -24.98 -23.02 -48.31
C GLN A 558 -26.51 -22.84 -48.37
N GLY A 559 -27.07 -22.23 -47.33
CA GLY A 559 -28.44 -21.74 -47.33
C GLY A 559 -28.56 -20.32 -47.87
N ASP A 560 -29.80 -19.90 -48.09
CA ASP A 560 -30.16 -18.53 -48.49
C ASP A 560 -31.18 -17.97 -47.48
N PRO A 561 -30.86 -16.90 -46.72
CA PRO A 561 -31.80 -16.28 -45.78
C PRO A 561 -33.03 -15.67 -46.46
N LYS A 562 -32.97 -15.40 -47.77
CA LYS A 562 -34.02 -14.71 -48.55
C LYS A 562 -34.97 -15.67 -49.26
N ALA A 563 -34.67 -16.96 -49.23
CA ALA A 563 -35.54 -17.98 -49.81
C ALA A 563 -36.83 -18.16 -48.98
N PRO A 564 -37.97 -18.52 -49.59
CA PRO A 564 -39.23 -18.72 -48.87
C PRO A 564 -39.10 -19.75 -47.74
N HIS A 565 -39.83 -19.58 -46.64
CA HIS A 565 -39.67 -20.43 -45.45
C HIS A 565 -39.89 -21.94 -45.69
N ASP A 566 -40.72 -22.30 -46.67
CA ASP A 566 -40.97 -23.70 -47.08
C ASP A 566 -39.88 -24.29 -48.00
N SER A 567 -38.87 -23.50 -48.39
CA SER A 567 -37.78 -23.93 -49.28
C SER A 567 -36.69 -24.73 -48.55
N ALA A 568 -35.99 -25.59 -49.30
CA ALA A 568 -34.83 -26.31 -48.77
C ALA A 568 -33.64 -25.37 -48.48
N GLU A 569 -33.57 -24.24 -49.18
CA GLU A 569 -32.52 -23.23 -49.10
C GLU A 569 -32.62 -22.43 -47.79
N TYR A 570 -33.82 -22.03 -47.40
CA TYR A 570 -34.07 -21.41 -46.08
C TYR A 570 -33.87 -22.42 -44.95
N GLN A 571 -34.26 -23.69 -45.13
CA GLN A 571 -34.03 -24.75 -44.14
C GLN A 571 -32.53 -25.04 -43.91
N LYS A 572 -31.70 -25.00 -44.95
CA LYS A 572 -30.23 -25.08 -44.83
C LYS A 572 -29.67 -23.89 -44.03
N TYR A 573 -30.12 -22.67 -44.35
CA TYR A 573 -29.68 -21.47 -43.64
C TYR A 573 -30.01 -21.55 -42.15
N ASN A 574 -31.26 -21.89 -41.81
CA ASN A 574 -31.72 -22.05 -40.43
C ASN A 574 -30.97 -23.19 -39.68
N ALA A 575 -30.65 -24.30 -40.35
CA ALA A 575 -29.80 -25.35 -39.80
C ALA A 575 -28.37 -24.86 -39.53
N GLY A 576 -27.80 -24.04 -40.43
CA GLY A 576 -26.51 -23.40 -40.24
C GLY A 576 -26.50 -22.39 -39.09
N VAL A 577 -27.50 -21.52 -39.00
CA VAL A 577 -27.67 -20.60 -37.84
C VAL A 577 -27.80 -21.38 -36.53
N THR A 578 -28.57 -22.47 -36.51
CA THR A 578 -28.68 -23.36 -35.33
C THR A 578 -27.31 -23.94 -34.93
N MET A 579 -26.49 -24.38 -35.89
CA MET A 579 -25.12 -24.83 -35.62
C MET A 579 -24.17 -23.67 -35.27
N GLY A 580 -24.46 -22.45 -35.74
CA GLY A 580 -23.82 -21.22 -35.31
C GLY A 580 -23.99 -20.98 -33.81
N CYS A 581 -25.22 -21.07 -33.30
CA CYS A 581 -25.51 -20.99 -31.87
C CYS A 581 -24.74 -22.03 -31.03
N TRP A 582 -24.54 -23.25 -31.55
CA TRP A 582 -23.67 -24.24 -30.88
C TRP A 582 -22.18 -23.86 -30.89
N GLY A 583 -21.69 -23.15 -31.92
CA GLY A 583 -20.37 -22.52 -31.91
C GLY A 583 -20.27 -21.39 -30.88
N MET A 584 -21.32 -20.57 -30.76
CA MET A 584 -21.36 -19.48 -29.78
C MET A 584 -21.38 -19.99 -28.34
N CYS A 585 -22.15 -21.04 -28.07
CA CYS A 585 -22.10 -21.83 -26.85
C CYS A 585 -20.67 -22.30 -26.51
N ILE A 586 -19.90 -22.77 -27.50
CA ILE A 586 -18.50 -23.19 -27.30
C ILE A 586 -17.59 -22.02 -26.92
N TYR A 587 -17.70 -20.83 -27.55
CA TYR A 587 -16.88 -19.69 -27.12
C TYR A 587 -17.20 -19.31 -25.68
N ALA A 588 -18.48 -19.21 -25.33
CA ALA A 588 -18.92 -18.68 -24.05
C ALA A 588 -18.50 -19.59 -22.88
N PHE A 589 -18.67 -20.92 -23.03
CA PHE A 589 -18.15 -21.87 -22.04
C PHE A 589 -16.61 -21.94 -22.02
N SER A 590 -15.91 -21.70 -23.14
CA SER A 590 -14.45 -21.60 -23.12
C SER A 590 -13.94 -20.32 -22.42
N ALA A 591 -14.65 -19.20 -22.55
CA ALA A 591 -14.37 -17.97 -21.82
C ALA A 591 -14.57 -18.14 -20.31
N ALA A 592 -15.65 -18.81 -19.91
CA ALA A 592 -15.88 -19.19 -18.52
C ALA A 592 -14.73 -20.07 -17.97
N PHE A 593 -14.33 -21.10 -18.71
CA PHE A 593 -13.23 -21.98 -18.32
C PHE A 593 -11.86 -21.29 -18.27
N TYR A 594 -11.58 -20.38 -19.19
CA TYR A 594 -10.36 -19.56 -19.20
C TYR A 594 -10.33 -18.61 -18.00
N SER A 595 -11.43 -17.88 -17.73
CA SER A 595 -11.57 -17.00 -16.56
C SER A 595 -11.32 -17.75 -15.24
N ALA A 596 -11.91 -18.95 -15.06
CA ALA A 596 -11.69 -19.80 -13.89
C ALA A 596 -10.27 -20.43 -13.80
N SER A 597 -9.47 -20.29 -14.86
CA SER A 597 -8.08 -20.73 -14.94
C SER A 597 -7.07 -19.58 -14.87
N LEU A 598 -7.50 -18.34 -15.10
CA LEU A 598 -6.65 -17.16 -15.29
C LEU A 598 -5.77 -16.85 -14.06
N GLU A 599 -6.38 -16.83 -12.86
CA GLU A 599 -5.70 -16.70 -11.56
C GLU A 599 -4.53 -17.70 -11.38
N LYS A 600 -4.62 -18.89 -12.00
CA LYS A 600 -3.55 -19.91 -11.97
C LYS A 600 -2.54 -19.73 -13.09
N LEU A 601 -2.92 -19.16 -14.22
CA LEU A 601 -2.01 -18.87 -15.33
C LEU A 601 -1.09 -17.69 -14.98
N GLU A 602 -1.60 -16.72 -14.23
CA GLU A 602 -0.86 -15.58 -13.68
C GLU A 602 0.25 -16.00 -12.69
N GLU A 603 0.13 -17.17 -12.02
CA GLU A 603 1.23 -17.76 -11.23
C GLU A 603 2.44 -18.18 -12.09
N TYR A 604 2.27 -18.38 -13.41
CA TYR A 604 3.30 -18.90 -14.32
C TYR A 604 3.69 -17.96 -15.46
N PHE A 605 2.81 -17.02 -15.84
CA PHE A 605 2.98 -16.12 -16.98
C PHE A 605 2.61 -14.69 -16.59
N SER A 606 3.31 -13.69 -17.15
CA SER A 606 2.93 -12.30 -16.91
C SER A 606 1.60 -11.96 -17.58
N ILE A 607 0.82 -11.05 -16.98
CA ILE A 607 -0.42 -10.49 -17.53
C ILE A 607 -0.25 -10.08 -19.01
N ARG A 608 0.89 -9.48 -19.38
CA ARG A 608 1.18 -9.07 -20.77
C ARG A 608 1.42 -10.25 -21.71
N THR A 609 2.04 -11.32 -21.21
CA THR A 609 2.25 -12.57 -21.95
C THR A 609 0.91 -13.23 -22.26
N LEU A 610 0.00 -13.25 -21.28
CA LEU A 610 -1.36 -13.78 -21.45
C LEU A 610 -2.17 -12.93 -22.44
N TYR A 611 -2.12 -11.60 -22.30
CA TYR A 611 -2.77 -10.66 -23.22
C TYR A 611 -2.31 -10.84 -24.67
N PHE A 612 -0.98 -10.94 -24.91
CA PHE A 612 -0.43 -11.17 -26.24
C PHE A 612 -0.85 -12.54 -26.82
N ILE A 613 -0.80 -13.61 -26.01
CA ILE A 613 -1.18 -14.97 -26.43
C ILE A 613 -2.66 -15.01 -26.84
N ALA A 614 -3.56 -14.33 -26.13
CA ALA A 614 -4.98 -14.31 -26.45
C ALA A 614 -5.26 -13.68 -27.84
N TYR A 615 -4.69 -12.51 -28.13
CA TYR A 615 -4.81 -11.86 -29.44
C TYR A 615 -4.21 -12.71 -30.57
N LEU A 616 -3.05 -13.32 -30.34
CA LEU A 616 -2.41 -14.20 -31.32
C LEU A 616 -3.24 -15.47 -31.60
N ALA A 617 -3.79 -16.11 -30.55
CA ALA A 617 -4.64 -17.27 -30.67
C ALA A 617 -5.95 -16.95 -31.42
N PHE A 618 -6.56 -15.79 -31.15
CA PHE A 618 -7.75 -15.30 -31.84
C PHE A 618 -7.49 -15.02 -33.32
N GLY A 619 -6.43 -14.29 -33.66
CA GLY A 619 -6.10 -13.94 -35.04
C GLY A 619 -5.81 -15.18 -35.90
N LEU A 620 -5.08 -16.15 -35.34
CA LEU A 620 -4.85 -17.44 -35.99
C LEU A 620 -6.13 -18.28 -36.08
N GLY A 621 -6.96 -18.30 -35.03
CA GLY A 621 -8.23 -19.03 -35.01
C GLY A 621 -9.23 -18.55 -36.05
N THR A 622 -9.45 -17.23 -36.11
CA THR A 622 -10.32 -16.58 -37.10
C THR A 622 -9.79 -16.77 -38.53
N GLY A 623 -8.47 -16.63 -38.71
CA GLY A 623 -7.81 -16.90 -40.00
C GLY A 623 -8.03 -18.34 -40.49
N LEU A 624 -7.87 -19.33 -39.61
CA LEU A 624 -8.13 -20.74 -39.94
C LEU A 624 -9.62 -21.04 -40.17
N ALA A 625 -10.54 -20.33 -39.50
CA ALA A 625 -11.97 -20.52 -39.68
C ALA A 625 -12.41 -20.11 -41.10
N THR A 626 -11.92 -18.98 -41.63
CA THR A 626 -12.26 -18.52 -43.01
C THR A 626 -11.72 -19.44 -44.11
N LEU A 627 -10.68 -20.23 -43.84
CA LEU A 627 -10.09 -21.20 -44.77
C LEU A 627 -10.79 -22.57 -44.75
N SER A 628 -11.76 -22.78 -43.86
CA SER A 628 -12.46 -24.05 -43.68
C SER A 628 -13.95 -23.97 -44.03
N ARG A 629 -14.50 -25.07 -44.54
CA ARG A 629 -15.96 -25.33 -44.58
C ARG A 629 -16.36 -26.56 -43.77
N ASN A 630 -15.46 -27.12 -42.97
CA ASN A 630 -15.76 -28.25 -42.11
C ASN A 630 -16.31 -27.73 -40.77
N VAL A 631 -17.59 -27.97 -40.53
CA VAL A 631 -18.34 -27.55 -39.34
C VAL A 631 -17.57 -27.87 -38.04
N TYR A 632 -17.04 -29.09 -37.89
CA TYR A 632 -16.34 -29.51 -36.68
C TYR A 632 -15.03 -28.72 -36.44
N VAL A 633 -14.33 -28.35 -37.51
CA VAL A 633 -13.12 -27.51 -37.41
C VAL A 633 -13.50 -26.12 -36.94
N ILE A 634 -14.50 -25.48 -37.56
CA ILE A 634 -14.94 -24.12 -37.22
C ILE A 634 -15.47 -24.07 -35.78
N LEU A 635 -16.28 -25.05 -35.36
CA LEU A 635 -16.75 -25.19 -33.98
C LEU A 635 -15.58 -25.33 -32.98
N SER A 636 -14.53 -26.09 -33.31
CA SER A 636 -13.35 -26.20 -32.43
C SER A 636 -12.54 -24.91 -32.30
N LEU A 637 -12.53 -24.08 -33.35
CA LEU A 637 -11.81 -22.80 -33.34
C LEU A 637 -12.51 -21.73 -32.49
N CYS A 638 -13.82 -21.88 -32.22
CA CYS A 638 -14.58 -21.00 -31.32
C CYS A 638 -13.98 -20.92 -29.90
N VAL A 639 -13.21 -21.92 -29.47
CA VAL A 639 -12.45 -21.89 -28.21
C VAL A 639 -11.46 -20.72 -28.16
N THR A 640 -10.90 -20.31 -29.31
CA THR A 640 -9.99 -19.15 -29.37
C THR A 640 -10.72 -17.82 -29.14
N TYR A 641 -11.99 -17.74 -29.49
CA TYR A 641 -12.82 -16.54 -29.33
C TYR A 641 -13.12 -16.28 -27.86
N GLY A 642 -13.43 -17.32 -27.09
CA GLY A 642 -13.66 -17.19 -25.65
C GLY A 642 -12.40 -16.82 -24.85
N ILE A 643 -11.22 -17.25 -25.31
CA ILE A 643 -9.93 -16.83 -24.73
C ILE A 643 -9.73 -15.31 -24.90
N LEU A 644 -10.03 -14.75 -26.07
CA LEU A 644 -9.97 -13.29 -26.26
C LEU A 644 -11.01 -12.55 -25.43
N PHE A 645 -12.28 -12.98 -25.46
CA PHE A 645 -13.36 -12.34 -24.70
C PHE A 645 -13.03 -12.23 -23.20
N SER A 646 -12.67 -13.35 -22.56
CA SER A 646 -12.26 -13.37 -21.15
C SER A 646 -11.05 -12.47 -20.88
N THR A 647 -10.10 -12.39 -21.82
CA THR A 647 -8.92 -11.52 -21.72
C THR A 647 -9.26 -10.02 -21.85
N LEU A 648 -10.23 -9.66 -22.68
CA LEU A 648 -10.70 -8.28 -22.84
C LEU A 648 -11.43 -7.80 -21.56
N CYS A 649 -12.26 -8.65 -20.96
CA CYS A 649 -13.04 -8.31 -19.76
C CYS A 649 -12.22 -8.24 -18.45
N THR A 650 -10.96 -8.70 -18.43
CA THR A 650 -10.16 -8.83 -17.19
C THR A 650 -8.90 -7.98 -17.21
N LEU A 651 -7.91 -8.36 -18.01
CA LEU A 651 -6.53 -7.87 -17.90
C LEU A 651 -6.36 -6.34 -18.06
N PRO A 652 -7.12 -5.63 -18.92
CA PRO A 652 -7.05 -4.16 -19.02
C PRO A 652 -7.42 -3.45 -17.70
N TYR A 653 -8.37 -3.99 -16.94
CA TYR A 653 -8.82 -3.40 -15.67
C TYR A 653 -7.79 -3.63 -14.55
N SER A 654 -7.20 -4.83 -14.47
CA SER A 654 -6.08 -5.10 -13.53
C SER A 654 -4.87 -4.19 -13.81
N LEU A 655 -4.49 -4.04 -15.08
CA LEU A 655 -3.41 -3.11 -15.49
C LEU A 655 -3.73 -1.63 -15.15
N LEU A 656 -5.01 -1.24 -15.16
CA LEU A 656 -5.44 0.09 -14.75
C LEU A 656 -5.36 0.28 -13.23
N CYS A 657 -5.70 -0.75 -12.46
CA CYS A 657 -5.54 -0.75 -11.00
C CYS A 657 -4.07 -0.63 -10.58
N ASP A 658 -3.14 -1.37 -11.20
CA ASP A 658 -1.70 -1.24 -10.97
C ASP A 658 -1.20 0.19 -11.22
N TYR A 659 -1.65 0.81 -12.31
CA TYR A 659 -1.28 2.19 -12.67
C TYR A 659 -1.78 3.22 -11.63
N TYR A 660 -3.01 3.06 -11.12
CA TYR A 660 -3.53 3.97 -10.09
C TYR A 660 -2.97 3.68 -8.69
N GLN A 661 -2.61 2.44 -8.34
CA GLN A 661 -1.98 2.13 -7.06
C GLN A 661 -0.56 2.71 -6.98
N SER A 662 0.25 2.51 -8.01
CA SER A 662 1.57 3.13 -8.12
C SER A 662 1.49 4.66 -8.09
N LYS A 663 0.57 5.25 -8.87
CA LYS A 663 0.35 6.70 -8.84
C LYS A 663 -0.27 7.23 -7.55
N LYS A 664 -0.98 6.43 -6.75
CA LYS A 664 -1.49 6.83 -5.43
C LYS A 664 -0.39 6.84 -4.35
N MET A 665 0.64 6.00 -4.50
CA MET A 665 1.88 6.19 -3.74
C MET A 665 2.57 7.52 -4.10
N GLU A 666 2.59 7.89 -5.39
CA GLU A 666 3.07 9.21 -5.81
C GLU A 666 2.19 10.36 -5.29
N SER A 667 0.85 10.25 -5.33
CA SER A 667 -0.07 11.34 -4.96
C SER A 667 -0.21 11.56 -3.46
N ASN A 668 0.11 10.58 -2.61
CA ASN A 668 0.35 10.84 -1.18
C ASN A 668 1.62 11.68 -0.94
N THR A 669 2.35 12.05 -2.00
CA THR A 669 3.43 13.03 -2.01
C THR A 669 3.00 14.36 -2.66
N GLU A 670 1.73 14.80 -2.45
CA GLU A 670 1.42 16.23 -2.58
C GLU A 670 2.43 17.03 -1.73
N MET A 671 2.94 18.15 -2.27
CA MET A 671 4.26 18.65 -1.87
C MET A 671 4.29 19.23 -0.43
N SER A 672 4.55 18.36 0.54
CA SER A 672 5.08 18.74 1.86
C SER A 672 6.29 19.65 1.66
N ARG A 673 6.36 20.73 2.45
CA ARG A 673 7.41 21.75 2.39
C ARG A 673 8.79 21.10 2.49
N GLN A 674 9.68 21.36 1.52
CA GLN A 674 11.07 20.88 1.58
C GLN A 674 11.74 21.42 2.86
N VAL A 675 12.05 20.52 3.79
CA VAL A 675 12.71 20.84 5.07
C VAL A 675 14.20 21.00 4.84
N THR A 676 14.74 22.15 5.24
CA THR A 676 16.17 22.46 5.17
C THR A 676 16.89 22.05 6.45
N VAL A 677 18.04 21.39 6.32
CA VAL A 677 18.70 20.72 7.46
C VAL A 677 20.20 21.03 7.55
N LEU A 678 20.65 21.31 8.77
CA LEU A 678 22.05 21.38 9.20
C LEU A 678 22.45 20.03 9.84
N VAL A 679 23.60 19.47 9.48
CA VAL A 679 24.12 18.22 10.08
C VAL A 679 25.33 18.52 10.97
N ILE A 680 25.21 18.20 12.26
CA ILE A 680 26.28 18.32 13.26
C ILE A 680 26.80 16.90 13.55
N GLY A 681 28.01 16.59 13.08
CA GLY A 681 28.57 15.23 13.06
C GLY A 681 28.29 14.52 11.73
N ALA A 682 29.23 14.60 10.79
CA ALA A 682 29.22 13.96 9.47
C ALA A 682 29.74 12.50 9.48
N GLY A 683 29.85 11.91 10.67
CA GLY A 683 30.18 10.50 10.94
C GLY A 683 29.13 9.51 10.40
N SER A 684 29.15 8.29 10.93
CA SER A 684 28.32 7.19 10.40
C SER A 684 26.81 7.50 10.45
N ARG A 685 26.32 8.03 11.58
CA ARG A 685 24.88 8.25 11.82
C ARG A 685 24.33 9.52 11.20
N GLY A 686 25.04 10.66 11.30
CA GLY A 686 24.65 11.87 10.57
C GLY A 686 24.62 11.66 9.06
N ARG A 687 25.56 10.88 8.50
CA ARG A 687 25.53 10.46 7.09
C ARG A 687 24.31 9.58 6.77
N ASN A 688 24.02 8.58 7.60
CA ASN A 688 22.84 7.72 7.48
C ASN A 688 21.55 8.55 7.35
N TYR A 689 21.29 9.42 8.33
CA TYR A 689 20.11 10.29 8.33
C TYR A 689 20.09 11.30 7.18
N SER A 690 21.22 11.94 6.89
CA SER A 690 21.32 12.87 5.76
C SER A 690 20.98 12.22 4.42
N SER A 691 21.20 10.90 4.26
CA SER A 691 20.89 10.18 3.01
C SER A 691 19.39 10.17 2.65
N PHE A 692 18.49 10.47 3.60
CA PHE A 692 17.07 10.70 3.32
C PHE A 692 16.87 11.81 2.27
N ALA A 693 17.69 12.88 2.32
CA ALA A 693 17.65 13.97 1.33
C ALA A 693 18.05 13.53 -0.09
N GLN A 694 18.84 12.47 -0.24
CA GLN A 694 19.22 11.93 -1.55
C GLN A 694 18.13 11.04 -2.16
N GLN A 695 17.30 10.43 -1.31
CA GLN A 695 16.19 9.57 -1.70
C GLN A 695 14.90 10.39 -1.94
N PHE A 696 14.68 11.39 -1.09
CA PHE A 696 13.48 12.23 -1.06
C PHE A 696 13.86 13.72 -1.15
N PRO A 697 14.57 14.17 -2.21
CA PRO A 697 15.04 15.56 -2.34
C PRO A 697 13.90 16.58 -2.38
N ALA A 698 12.67 16.18 -2.70
CA ALA A 698 11.49 17.04 -2.60
C ALA A 698 11.08 17.32 -1.14
N ARG A 699 11.34 16.39 -0.20
CA ARG A 699 10.94 16.49 1.22
C ARG A 699 12.04 17.06 2.12
N MET A 700 13.32 16.81 1.83
CA MET A 700 14.45 17.21 2.67
C MET A 700 15.64 17.67 1.82
N LYS A 701 16.30 18.76 2.23
CA LYS A 701 17.57 19.24 1.65
C LYS A 701 18.58 19.53 2.76
N VAL A 702 19.77 18.95 2.68
CA VAL A 702 20.88 19.33 3.56
C VAL A 702 21.53 20.59 3.00
N ILE A 703 21.70 21.61 3.84
CA ILE A 703 22.23 22.93 3.42
C ILE A 703 23.37 23.44 4.29
N GLY A 704 23.79 22.69 5.32
CA GLY A 704 24.98 22.97 6.12
C GLY A 704 25.51 21.74 6.82
N VAL A 705 26.80 21.75 7.15
CA VAL A 705 27.47 20.66 7.87
C VAL A 705 28.56 21.18 8.80
N ALA A 706 28.60 20.68 10.04
CA ALA A 706 29.71 20.84 10.96
C ALA A 706 30.32 19.48 11.35
N ASP A 707 31.62 19.31 11.14
CA ASP A 707 32.38 18.14 11.59
C ASP A 707 33.90 18.44 11.59
N PRO A 708 34.64 18.14 12.68
CA PRO A 708 36.06 18.47 12.78
C PRO A 708 36.94 17.66 11.82
N HIS A 709 36.52 16.46 11.40
CA HIS A 709 37.29 15.64 10.46
C HIS A 709 37.09 16.11 9.02
N PRO A 710 38.12 16.64 8.32
CA PRO A 710 37.95 17.22 7.00
C PRO A 710 37.43 16.23 5.95
N PHE A 711 37.75 14.93 6.08
CA PHE A 711 37.21 13.90 5.20
C PHE A 711 35.69 13.70 5.39
N ALA A 712 35.22 13.57 6.63
CA ALA A 712 33.80 13.38 6.93
C ALA A 712 32.98 14.59 6.44
N ARG A 713 33.47 15.81 6.75
CA ARG A 713 32.90 17.07 6.30
C ARG A 713 32.83 17.21 4.79
N LYS A 714 33.97 17.10 4.08
CA LYS A 714 34.03 17.22 2.61
C LYS A 714 33.23 16.14 1.89
N ARG A 715 33.19 14.92 2.44
CA ARG A 715 32.35 13.84 1.91
C ARG A 715 30.86 14.18 1.98
N LEU A 716 30.39 14.74 3.10
CA LEU A 716 28.98 15.10 3.26
C LEU A 716 28.63 16.36 2.46
N GLN A 717 29.52 17.36 2.41
CA GLN A 717 29.42 18.53 1.53
C GLN A 717 29.23 18.10 0.06
N LYS A 718 30.14 17.27 -0.47
CA LYS A 718 30.08 16.76 -1.85
C LYS A 718 28.86 15.88 -2.12
N ALA A 719 28.37 15.15 -1.11
CA ALA A 719 27.22 14.26 -1.25
C ALA A 719 25.87 14.98 -1.39
N HIS A 720 25.77 16.24 -0.93
CA HIS A 720 24.53 17.02 -0.93
C HIS A 720 24.62 18.36 -1.68
N GLY A 721 25.80 18.78 -2.12
CA GLY A 721 26.01 20.08 -2.78
C GLY A 721 25.91 21.25 -1.81
N ILE A 722 26.52 21.13 -0.62
CA ILE A 722 26.49 22.15 0.42
C ILE A 722 27.45 23.29 0.06
N ASP A 723 26.95 24.52 0.20
CA ASP A 723 27.67 25.78 -0.01
C ASP A 723 28.89 25.91 0.93
N GLU A 724 29.98 26.50 0.46
CA GLU A 724 31.22 26.62 1.26
C GLU A 724 31.00 27.50 2.50
N ASP A 725 30.15 28.52 2.39
CA ASP A 725 29.73 29.39 3.50
C ASP A 725 28.95 28.67 4.62
N ASN A 726 28.56 27.41 4.43
CA ASN A 726 27.80 26.59 5.38
C ASN A 726 28.57 25.31 5.81
N VAL A 727 29.90 25.28 5.67
CA VAL A 727 30.76 24.11 5.93
C VAL A 727 31.79 24.40 7.03
N PHE A 728 31.47 23.99 8.26
CA PHE A 728 32.18 24.39 9.48
C PHE A 728 33.01 23.23 10.08
N ASP A 729 34.20 23.49 10.62
CA ASP A 729 34.92 22.48 11.41
C ASP A 729 34.29 22.26 12.78
N ASP A 730 33.91 23.33 13.45
CA ASP A 730 33.22 23.25 14.73
C ASP A 730 31.73 23.61 14.59
N TRP A 731 30.89 23.02 15.46
CA TRP A 731 29.46 23.31 15.51
C TRP A 731 29.16 24.68 16.11
N THR A 732 30.07 25.23 16.93
CA THR A 732 29.97 26.57 17.51
C THR A 732 29.95 27.65 16.43
N ALA A 733 30.83 27.59 15.43
CA ALA A 733 30.82 28.50 14.27
C ALA A 733 29.49 28.40 13.47
N ALA A 734 28.94 27.20 13.34
CA ALA A 734 27.61 27.00 12.74
C ALA A 734 26.48 27.59 13.62
N ALA A 735 26.65 27.58 14.94
CA ALA A 735 25.75 28.14 15.93
C ALA A 735 25.93 29.65 16.16
N GLU A 736 27.01 30.29 15.69
CA GLU A 736 27.17 31.75 15.68
C GLU A 736 26.32 32.42 14.59
N LYS A 737 26.25 31.81 13.40
CA LYS A 737 25.49 32.29 12.23
C LYS A 737 23.99 32.49 12.55
N GLU A 738 23.34 33.43 11.86
CA GLU A 738 21.88 33.58 11.92
C GLU A 738 21.18 32.29 11.45
N ARG A 739 19.96 32.00 11.94
CA ARG A 739 19.24 30.75 11.62
C ARG A 739 19.05 30.63 10.10
N PHE A 740 19.80 29.71 9.49
CA PHE A 740 19.80 29.48 8.05
C PHE A 740 19.12 28.17 7.61
N ALA A 741 18.65 27.34 8.54
CA ALA A 741 17.92 26.10 8.26
C ALA A 741 16.73 25.88 9.20
N ASP A 742 15.80 25.01 8.81
CA ASP A 742 14.63 24.63 9.60
C ASP A 742 15.02 23.79 10.82
N ALA A 743 15.86 22.79 10.60
CA ALA A 743 16.17 21.75 11.56
C ALA A 743 17.67 21.43 11.62
N VAL A 744 18.07 20.79 12.72
CA VAL A 744 19.42 20.28 12.96
C VAL A 744 19.38 18.79 13.28
N ILE A 745 20.29 18.02 12.67
CA ILE A 745 20.57 16.63 13.02
C ILE A 745 21.85 16.64 13.85
N ILE A 746 21.78 16.21 15.10
CA ILE A 746 22.91 16.11 16.03
C ILE A 746 23.28 14.63 16.16
N ALA A 747 24.46 14.29 15.63
CA ALA A 747 25.02 12.94 15.58
C ALA A 747 26.52 12.94 15.94
N THR A 748 26.86 13.75 16.94
CA THR A 748 28.16 13.80 17.62
C THR A 748 28.34 12.60 18.57
N PRO A 749 29.49 12.45 19.24
CA PRO A 749 29.62 11.54 20.39
C PRO A 749 28.64 11.89 21.53
N ASP A 750 28.18 10.87 22.25
CA ASP A 750 27.13 10.92 23.27
C ASP A 750 27.32 12.05 24.32
N SER A 751 28.56 12.29 24.75
CA SER A 751 28.94 13.33 25.74
C SER A 751 28.88 14.76 25.18
N LEU A 752 28.85 14.93 23.86
CA LEU A 752 28.78 16.22 23.16
C LEU A 752 27.35 16.53 22.67
N HIS A 753 26.33 15.82 23.13
CA HIS A 753 24.94 16.07 22.71
C HIS A 753 24.34 17.36 23.32
N LYS A 754 24.61 17.66 24.59
CA LYS A 754 23.99 18.76 25.34
C LYS A 754 24.21 20.13 24.71
N ALA A 755 25.47 20.54 24.55
CA ALA A 755 25.84 21.89 24.16
C ALA A 755 25.23 22.33 22.80
N PRO A 756 25.37 21.56 21.70
CA PRO A 756 24.70 21.90 20.45
C PRO A 756 23.17 21.81 20.57
N ALA A 757 22.60 20.83 21.28
CA ALA A 757 21.15 20.71 21.39
C ALA A 757 20.51 21.93 22.08
N VAL A 758 21.09 22.40 23.19
CA VAL A 758 20.64 23.61 23.89
C VAL A 758 20.87 24.86 23.03
N ALA A 759 22.04 25.00 22.41
CA ALA A 759 22.36 26.18 21.58
C ALA A 759 21.45 26.31 20.34
N PHE A 760 21.22 25.22 19.60
CA PHE A 760 20.35 25.24 18.43
C PHE A 760 18.85 25.34 18.81
N ALA A 761 18.43 24.80 19.95
CA ALA A 761 17.08 25.03 20.50
C ALA A 761 16.84 26.53 20.77
N HIS A 762 17.80 27.23 21.39
CA HIS A 762 17.71 28.68 21.61
C HIS A 762 17.74 29.52 20.32
N LYS A 763 18.20 28.95 19.20
CA LYS A 763 18.06 29.56 17.86
C LYS A 763 16.82 29.07 17.09
N GLY A 764 15.91 28.34 17.72
CA GLY A 764 14.63 27.92 17.16
C GLY A 764 14.72 26.79 16.12
N TYR A 765 15.84 26.07 16.04
CA TYR A 765 15.97 24.89 15.17
C TYR A 765 15.21 23.71 15.77
N HIS A 766 14.45 22.99 14.95
CA HIS A 766 13.91 21.67 15.33
C HIS A 766 15.04 20.63 15.37
N ILE A 767 15.00 19.68 16.31
CA ILE A 767 16.17 18.85 16.63
C ILE A 767 15.85 17.36 16.45
N LEU A 768 16.65 16.69 15.61
CA LEU A 768 16.81 15.24 15.63
C LEU A 768 18.13 14.91 16.36
N LEU A 769 18.05 14.23 17.50
CA LEU A 769 19.18 13.99 18.39
C LEU A 769 19.47 12.48 18.48
N GLU A 770 20.71 12.07 18.20
CA GLU A 770 21.12 10.67 18.41
C GLU A 770 20.90 10.19 19.85
N LYS A 771 20.79 8.88 20.04
CA LYS A 771 20.66 8.27 21.37
C LYS A 771 22.05 8.06 22.01
N PRO A 772 22.22 8.16 23.33
CA PRO A 772 21.25 8.64 24.33
C PRO A 772 21.06 10.17 24.24
N MET A 773 20.00 10.70 24.84
CA MET A 773 19.73 12.14 24.88
C MET A 773 20.92 12.94 25.45
N ALA A 774 21.50 12.47 26.55
CA ALA A 774 22.78 12.90 27.09
C ALA A 774 23.35 11.82 28.02
N VAL A 775 24.57 12.03 28.54
CA VAL A 775 25.25 11.09 29.44
C VAL A 775 24.94 11.29 30.94
N THR A 776 24.29 12.39 31.32
CA THR A 776 23.74 12.61 32.66
C THR A 776 22.24 12.90 32.62
N LEU A 777 21.55 12.70 33.76
CA LEU A 777 20.12 12.99 33.90
C LEU A 777 19.85 14.50 33.87
N GLU A 778 20.77 15.29 34.41
CA GLU A 778 20.71 16.75 34.48
C GLU A 778 20.80 17.37 33.09
N ASP A 779 21.73 16.88 32.26
CA ASP A 779 21.83 17.29 30.86
C ASP A 779 20.57 16.92 30.06
N CYS A 780 19.97 15.75 30.31
CA CYS A 780 18.69 15.36 29.70
C CYS A 780 17.57 16.33 30.08
N LYS A 781 17.47 16.74 31.35
CA LYS A 781 16.50 17.74 31.82
C LYS A 781 16.73 19.10 31.15
N GLU A 782 17.98 19.54 31.02
CA GLU A 782 18.32 20.81 30.37
C GLU A 782 17.99 20.82 28.87
N ILE A 783 18.28 19.74 28.13
CA ILE A 783 17.89 19.61 26.71
C ILE A 783 16.37 19.70 26.56
N VAL A 784 15.61 18.98 27.39
CA VAL A 784 14.14 19.01 27.38
C VAL A 784 13.58 20.38 27.73
N LEU A 785 14.16 21.05 28.73
CA LEU A 785 13.78 22.40 29.12
C LEU A 785 14.04 23.39 27.98
N ALA A 786 15.24 23.38 27.39
CA ALA A 786 15.57 24.22 26.24
C ALA A 786 14.63 23.99 25.06
N CYS A 787 14.34 22.73 24.71
CA CYS A 787 13.44 22.45 23.58
C CYS A 787 12.01 22.96 23.83
N LYS A 788 11.48 22.74 25.04
CA LYS A 788 10.15 23.24 25.44
C LYS A 788 10.08 24.77 25.52
N THR A 789 11.09 25.43 26.08
CA THR A 789 11.08 26.88 26.28
C THR A 789 11.13 27.67 24.97
N ASN A 790 11.73 27.10 23.91
CA ASN A 790 11.81 27.74 22.59
C ASN A 790 10.78 27.17 21.57
N ASP A 791 9.81 26.36 22.02
CA ASP A 791 8.78 25.69 21.20
C ASP A 791 9.33 24.90 20.00
N VAL A 792 10.46 24.19 20.20
CA VAL A 792 11.08 23.37 19.14
C VAL A 792 10.78 21.89 19.31
N ILE A 793 10.27 21.28 18.24
CA ILE A 793 10.16 19.83 18.07
C ILE A 793 11.52 19.17 18.33
N LEU A 794 11.59 18.32 19.36
CA LEU A 794 12.70 17.40 19.63
C LEU A 794 12.26 15.96 19.35
N ALA A 795 13.05 15.24 18.57
CA ALA A 795 12.94 13.80 18.40
C ALA A 795 14.28 13.14 18.74
N VAL A 796 14.29 12.21 19.70
CA VAL A 796 15.49 11.42 20.02
C VAL A 796 15.47 10.10 19.24
N CYS A 797 16.63 9.63 18.80
CA CYS A 797 16.79 8.48 17.92
C CYS A 797 16.58 7.10 18.59
N HIS A 798 15.52 6.93 19.40
CA HIS A 798 15.00 5.63 19.80
C HIS A 798 14.27 4.94 18.64
N VAL A 799 15.03 4.61 17.59
CA VAL A 799 14.55 4.06 16.31
C VAL A 799 13.62 2.87 16.48
N LEU A 800 13.83 2.02 17.51
CA LEU A 800 12.99 0.85 17.76
C LEU A 800 11.51 1.18 17.97
N ARG A 801 11.17 2.38 18.43
CA ARG A 801 9.79 2.82 18.63
C ARG A 801 9.06 3.15 17.30
N TYR A 802 9.80 3.26 16.21
CA TYR A 802 9.31 3.38 14.82
C TYR A 802 9.43 2.06 14.05
N HIS A 803 10.00 1.01 14.63
CA HIS A 803 10.13 -0.29 13.98
C HIS A 803 8.75 -0.97 13.84
N PRO A 804 8.38 -1.50 12.67
CA PRO A 804 7.06 -2.09 12.45
C PRO A 804 6.64 -3.20 13.41
N VAL A 805 7.57 -4.01 13.94
CA VAL A 805 7.22 -5.03 14.96
C VAL A 805 6.87 -4.37 16.29
N SER A 806 7.65 -3.39 16.74
CA SER A 806 7.38 -2.64 17.97
C SER A 806 6.02 -1.96 17.95
N LEU A 807 5.65 -1.38 16.81
CA LEU A 807 4.34 -0.80 16.56
C LEU A 807 3.25 -1.88 16.58
N LYS A 808 3.45 -3.02 15.91
CA LYS A 808 2.47 -4.12 15.90
C LYS A 808 2.28 -4.76 17.28
N ILE A 809 3.33 -4.87 18.09
CA ILE A 809 3.22 -5.30 19.48
C ILE A 809 2.35 -4.31 20.26
N LYS A 810 2.62 -2.99 20.15
CA LYS A 810 1.82 -1.96 20.85
C LYS A 810 0.34 -1.98 20.43
N GLU A 811 0.05 -2.10 19.13
CA GLU A 811 -1.31 -2.25 18.59
C GLU A 811 -2.07 -3.43 19.22
N LEU A 812 -1.44 -4.60 19.29
CA LEU A 812 -2.07 -5.82 19.82
C LEU A 812 -2.23 -5.80 21.36
N LEU A 813 -1.36 -5.05 22.06
CA LEU A 813 -1.51 -4.75 23.49
C LEU A 813 -2.65 -3.77 23.75
N ASP A 814 -2.73 -2.67 22.98
CA ASP A 814 -3.75 -1.62 23.12
C ASP A 814 -5.16 -2.13 22.76
N ALA A 815 -5.25 -3.02 21.77
CA ALA A 815 -6.48 -3.75 21.46
C ALA A 815 -6.84 -4.84 22.49
N GLY A 816 -6.00 -5.05 23.52
CA GLY A 816 -6.30 -5.87 24.69
C GLY A 816 -6.34 -7.38 24.44
N LEU A 817 -5.70 -7.87 23.37
CA LEU A 817 -5.79 -9.29 22.94
C LEU A 817 -5.28 -10.26 24.02
N ILE A 818 -4.20 -9.92 24.71
CA ILE A 818 -3.66 -10.73 25.82
C ILE A 818 -4.23 -10.33 27.19
N GLY A 819 -5.20 -9.41 27.24
CA GLY A 819 -5.66 -8.80 28.49
C GLY A 819 -4.63 -7.87 29.11
N ASP A 820 -4.66 -7.74 30.44
CA ASP A 820 -3.70 -6.93 31.19
C ASP A 820 -2.31 -7.57 31.18
N ILE A 821 -1.27 -6.77 30.94
CA ILE A 821 0.12 -7.21 31.03
C ILE A 821 0.45 -7.57 32.49
N CYS A 822 0.97 -8.79 32.68
CA CYS A 822 1.46 -9.32 33.96
C CYS A 822 3.00 -9.34 34.01
N HIS A 823 3.65 -9.79 32.93
CA HIS A 823 5.12 -9.89 32.86
C HIS A 823 5.64 -9.62 31.43
N ILE A 824 6.77 -8.93 31.31
CA ILE A 824 7.56 -8.81 30.08
C ILE A 824 8.93 -9.45 30.29
N GLN A 825 9.31 -10.40 29.45
CA GLN A 825 10.69 -10.88 29.32
C GLN A 825 11.30 -10.31 28.04
N HIS A 826 12.43 -9.59 28.14
CA HIS A 826 13.10 -8.98 27.00
C HIS A 826 14.62 -9.25 26.99
N LEU A 827 15.17 -9.47 25.80
CA LEU A 827 16.58 -9.82 25.59
C LEU A 827 17.17 -9.02 24.43
N GLU A 828 18.26 -8.30 24.68
CA GLU A 828 19.15 -7.72 23.66
C GLU A 828 20.44 -8.57 23.53
N PRO A 829 20.56 -9.40 22.48
CA PRO A 829 21.80 -10.11 22.15
C PRO A 829 22.72 -9.20 21.33
N VAL A 830 23.69 -8.54 21.99
CA VAL A 830 24.56 -7.52 21.35
C VAL A 830 25.49 -8.13 20.29
N GLY A 831 25.89 -9.40 20.44
CA GLY A 831 26.77 -10.14 19.54
C GLY A 831 28.25 -10.04 19.95
N PHE A 832 28.93 -11.19 20.09
CA PHE A 832 30.26 -11.25 20.74
C PHE A 832 31.33 -10.35 20.11
N TRP A 833 31.40 -10.34 18.77
CA TRP A 833 32.37 -9.54 18.02
C TRP A 833 31.99 -8.05 17.99
N HIS A 834 30.69 -7.75 18.04
CA HIS A 834 30.19 -6.39 18.05
C HIS A 834 30.36 -5.74 19.43
N PHE A 835 30.20 -6.52 20.50
CA PHE A 835 30.61 -6.08 21.84
C PHE A 835 32.12 -5.77 21.87
N ALA A 836 32.95 -6.67 21.34
CA ALA A 836 34.40 -6.47 21.21
C ALA A 836 34.81 -5.31 20.28
N HIS A 837 33.95 -4.89 19.34
CA HIS A 837 34.14 -3.71 18.50
C HIS A 837 33.77 -2.43 19.25
N SER A 838 32.55 -2.34 19.77
CA SER A 838 31.95 -1.08 20.26
C SER A 838 32.30 -0.74 21.72
N PHE A 839 32.37 -1.76 22.60
CA PHE A 839 32.41 -1.60 24.07
C PHE A 839 33.70 -2.14 24.71
N VAL A 840 34.70 -2.46 23.88
CA VAL A 840 36.02 -2.96 24.32
C VAL A 840 37.12 -2.17 23.63
N ARG A 841 37.06 -2.08 22.29
CA ARG A 841 38.01 -1.32 21.47
C ARG A 841 37.51 0.06 21.04
N GLY A 842 36.20 0.27 21.05
CA GLY A 842 35.54 1.42 20.42
C GLY A 842 35.22 2.56 21.37
N ASN A 843 34.37 3.47 20.87
CA ASN A 843 34.03 4.73 21.52
C ASN A 843 33.32 4.56 22.87
N TRP A 844 32.59 3.45 23.07
CA TRP A 844 31.83 3.17 24.29
C TRP A 844 32.54 2.18 25.23
N ARG A 845 33.88 2.12 25.19
CA ARG A 845 34.66 1.18 26.01
C ARG A 845 34.84 1.64 27.46
N ASN A 846 34.87 2.95 27.68
CA ASN A 846 35.27 3.58 28.94
C ASN A 846 34.18 4.57 29.41
N GLU A 847 33.70 4.43 30.65
CA GLU A 847 32.62 5.25 31.18
C GLU A 847 32.98 6.74 31.30
N ALA A 848 34.26 7.07 31.56
CA ALA A 848 34.71 8.46 31.71
C ALA A 848 34.93 9.19 30.36
N GLU A 849 35.24 8.45 29.29
CA GLU A 849 35.27 9.01 27.92
C GLU A 849 33.88 9.09 27.26
N SER A 850 32.92 8.29 27.72
CA SER A 850 31.59 8.17 27.08
C SER A 850 30.45 7.95 28.09
N THR A 851 30.01 6.70 28.26
CA THR A 851 28.94 6.30 29.18
C THR A 851 28.87 4.78 29.36
N PHE A 852 28.15 4.34 30.39
CA PHE A 852 27.92 2.93 30.72
C PHE A 852 27.09 2.18 29.66
N SER A 853 27.38 0.88 29.49
CA SER A 853 26.81 0.01 28.45
C SER A 853 25.28 0.12 28.29
N LEU A 854 24.53 0.17 29.40
CA LEU A 854 23.06 0.20 29.36
C LEU A 854 22.53 1.43 28.62
N LEU A 855 23.11 2.61 28.86
CA LEU A 855 22.72 3.87 28.24
C LEU A 855 23.19 3.96 26.78
N ALA A 856 24.44 3.57 26.50
CA ALA A 856 24.98 3.57 25.14
C ALA A 856 24.24 2.58 24.20
N LYS A 857 23.91 1.38 24.71
CA LYS A 857 23.44 0.24 23.89
C LYS A 857 21.93 -0.02 23.95
N SER A 858 21.29 0.26 25.08
CA SER A 858 19.97 -0.30 25.43
C SER A 858 18.99 0.71 26.03
N CYS A 859 19.27 2.01 25.95
CA CYS A 859 18.32 3.06 26.30
C CYS A 859 17.00 2.94 25.52
N HIS A 860 17.07 2.64 24.22
CA HIS A 860 15.88 2.34 23.40
C HIS A 860 15.17 1.03 23.77
N ASP A 861 15.79 0.12 24.53
CA ASP A 861 15.16 -1.12 24.98
C ASP A 861 14.33 -0.87 26.24
N VAL A 862 14.86 -0.02 27.14
CA VAL A 862 14.11 0.51 28.29
C VAL A 862 12.99 1.45 27.84
N ASP A 863 13.21 2.29 26.82
CA ASP A 863 12.15 3.09 26.18
C ASP A 863 11.04 2.23 25.56
N LEU A 864 11.42 1.16 24.87
CA LEU A 864 10.47 0.24 24.24
C LEU A 864 9.65 -0.55 25.28
N ILE A 865 10.26 -0.96 26.39
CA ILE A 865 9.58 -1.54 27.55
C ILE A 865 8.59 -0.53 28.14
N ASN A 866 9.03 0.71 28.38
CA ASN A 866 8.17 1.77 28.94
C ASN A 866 6.98 2.07 28.01
N TYR A 867 7.22 2.15 26.70
CA TYR A 867 6.20 2.33 25.67
C TYR A 867 5.18 1.18 25.65
N TRP A 868 5.60 -0.08 25.80
CA TRP A 868 4.66 -1.21 25.90
C TRP A 868 3.88 -1.24 27.22
N MET A 869 4.44 -0.72 28.32
CA MET A 869 3.73 -0.55 29.60
C MET A 869 2.74 0.63 29.61
N GLY A 870 2.82 1.52 28.62
CA GLY A 870 1.87 2.60 28.39
C GLY A 870 1.98 3.70 29.45
N SER A 871 0.88 4.00 30.14
CA SER A 871 0.83 5.02 31.20
C SER A 871 1.16 4.50 32.60
N ARG A 872 1.48 3.21 32.77
CA ARG A 872 1.85 2.63 34.06
C ARG A 872 3.26 3.11 34.44
N ARG A 873 3.44 3.77 35.60
CA ARG A 873 4.77 4.18 36.06
C ARG A 873 5.53 2.95 36.60
N CYS A 874 6.86 2.96 36.47
CA CYS A 874 7.72 2.01 37.18
C CYS A 874 7.84 2.45 38.65
N LEU A 875 7.65 1.53 39.59
CA LEU A 875 7.69 1.77 41.04
C LEU A 875 9.06 1.51 41.65
N LYS A 876 9.76 0.48 41.16
CA LYS A 876 11.09 0.09 41.65
C LYS A 876 11.86 -0.73 40.63
N VAL A 877 13.19 -0.66 40.70
CA VAL A 877 14.12 -1.33 39.79
C VAL A 877 15.23 -2.05 40.57
N SER A 878 15.66 -3.22 40.09
CA SER A 878 16.87 -3.89 40.53
C SER A 878 17.75 -4.28 39.33
N SER A 879 19.06 -4.02 39.40
CA SER A 879 19.98 -4.37 38.32
C SER A 879 21.28 -5.01 38.82
N PHE A 880 21.80 -5.93 38.02
CA PHE A 880 23.03 -6.67 38.29
C PHE A 880 23.81 -6.85 36.99
N GLY A 881 25.13 -6.64 37.02
CA GLY A 881 25.99 -6.77 35.84
C GLY A 881 27.43 -6.36 36.15
N ASN A 882 28.39 -6.99 35.46
CA ASN A 882 29.82 -6.69 35.63
C ASN A 882 30.60 -6.88 34.31
N LEU A 883 31.88 -6.52 34.36
CA LEU A 883 32.86 -6.83 33.33
C LEU A 883 33.55 -8.15 33.70
N SER A 884 33.10 -9.25 33.10
CA SER A 884 33.48 -10.62 33.51
C SER A 884 34.58 -11.29 32.70
N HIS A 885 35.08 -10.68 31.62
CA HIS A 885 35.94 -11.40 30.65
C HIS A 885 36.95 -10.54 29.87
N PHE A 886 36.60 -9.32 29.46
CA PHE A 886 37.53 -8.47 28.71
C PHE A 886 38.45 -7.71 29.69
N THR A 887 39.30 -8.47 30.37
CA THR A 887 40.23 -8.02 31.42
C THR A 887 41.57 -8.73 31.28
N LYS A 888 42.64 -8.21 31.88
CA LYS A 888 44.02 -8.73 31.71
C LYS A 888 44.19 -10.15 32.25
N GLU A 889 43.45 -10.52 33.28
CA GLU A 889 43.49 -11.84 33.94
C GLU A 889 42.97 -12.96 33.01
N HIS A 890 42.19 -12.60 31.99
CA HIS A 890 41.65 -13.50 30.98
C HIS A 890 42.46 -13.53 29.67
N LYS A 891 43.59 -12.79 29.61
CA LYS A 891 44.49 -12.78 28.46
C LYS A 891 45.11 -14.18 28.26
N PRO A 892 44.93 -14.83 27.09
CA PRO A 892 45.55 -16.13 26.83
C PRO A 892 47.08 -16.04 26.89
N GLU A 893 47.72 -17.07 27.43
CA GLU A 893 49.18 -17.17 27.48
C GLU A 893 49.79 -17.07 26.08
N GLY A 894 50.87 -16.31 25.94
CA GLY A 894 51.52 -16.02 24.65
C GLY A 894 50.79 -15.01 23.75
N ALA A 895 49.63 -14.47 24.14
CA ALA A 895 48.95 -13.43 23.37
C ALA A 895 49.72 -12.09 23.37
N ALA A 896 49.95 -11.51 22.20
CA ALA A 896 50.50 -10.17 22.06
C ALA A 896 49.44 -9.07 22.32
N ASP A 897 49.91 -7.87 22.63
CA ASP A 897 49.06 -6.72 23.00
C ASP A 897 48.28 -6.14 21.82
N ARG A 898 48.68 -6.49 20.59
CA ARG A 898 48.02 -6.12 19.33
C ARG A 898 47.75 -7.36 18.49
N CYS A 899 46.59 -7.43 17.85
CA CYS A 899 46.14 -8.63 17.13
C CYS A 899 46.86 -8.86 15.80
N LEU A 900 47.56 -7.87 15.22
CA LEU A 900 48.30 -8.08 13.98
C LEU A 900 49.49 -9.01 14.17
N ASP A 901 50.18 -8.87 15.31
CA ASP A 901 51.46 -9.50 15.60
C ASP A 901 51.32 -10.65 16.64
N CYS A 902 50.07 -11.08 16.89
CA CYS A 902 49.71 -12.07 17.91
C CYS A 902 49.78 -13.52 17.41
N SER A 903 50.47 -14.38 18.15
CA SER A 903 50.67 -15.82 17.85
C SER A 903 49.39 -16.66 18.00
N VAL A 904 48.63 -16.45 19.07
CA VAL A 904 47.36 -17.17 19.37
C VAL A 904 46.14 -16.64 18.60
N GLU A 905 46.36 -15.74 17.64
CA GLU A 905 45.31 -15.12 16.83
C GLU A 905 44.41 -16.17 16.14
N GLN A 906 45.00 -17.26 15.66
CA GLN A 906 44.31 -18.34 14.96
C GLN A 906 43.27 -19.07 15.83
N THR A 907 43.47 -19.21 17.15
CA THR A 907 42.49 -19.79 18.07
C THR A 907 41.59 -18.73 18.74
N CYS A 908 42.03 -17.46 18.81
CA CYS A 908 41.25 -16.38 19.42
C CYS A 908 39.96 -16.05 18.62
N PRO A 909 38.77 -16.01 19.26
CA PRO A 909 37.53 -15.60 18.61
C PRO A 909 37.41 -14.07 18.42
N TYR A 910 38.13 -13.28 19.21
CA TYR A 910 38.06 -11.80 19.21
C TYR A 910 39.14 -11.11 18.35
N SER A 911 39.81 -11.87 17.47
CA SER A 911 40.86 -11.37 16.59
C SER A 911 40.39 -10.20 15.71
N ALA A 912 41.15 -9.09 15.72
CA ALA A 912 40.90 -7.98 14.80
C ALA A 912 41.08 -8.39 13.32
N LYS A 913 41.97 -9.35 13.02
CA LYS A 913 42.12 -9.87 11.64
C LYS A 913 40.81 -10.53 11.17
N LYS A 914 40.22 -11.38 12.01
CA LYS A 914 38.96 -12.10 11.69
C LYS A 914 37.74 -11.18 11.63
N ILE A 915 37.70 -10.12 12.45
CA ILE A 915 36.57 -9.19 12.51
C ILE A 915 36.60 -8.19 11.34
N TYR A 916 37.79 -7.72 10.93
CA TYR A 916 37.91 -6.66 9.93
C TYR A 916 38.64 -7.08 8.64
N LEU A 917 39.90 -7.54 8.71
CA LEU A 917 40.70 -7.86 7.50
C LEU A 917 40.05 -8.98 6.68
N ALA A 918 39.61 -10.06 7.32
CA ALA A 918 38.93 -11.18 6.66
C ALA A 918 37.57 -10.83 6.03
N GLN A 919 37.05 -9.61 6.27
CA GLN A 919 35.90 -9.05 5.54
C GLN A 919 36.38 -8.21 4.35
N ALA A 920 37.39 -7.35 4.54
CA ALA A 920 38.01 -6.55 3.49
C ALA A 920 38.64 -7.41 2.37
N GLU A 921 39.30 -8.52 2.74
CA GLU A 921 39.83 -9.56 1.83
C GLU A 921 38.73 -10.22 0.97
N ARG A 922 37.47 -10.16 1.42
CA ARG A 922 36.27 -10.62 0.68
C ARG A 922 35.57 -9.49 -0.08
N GLY A 923 36.18 -8.31 -0.15
CA GLY A 923 35.63 -7.11 -0.77
C GLY A 923 34.60 -6.35 0.07
N TYR A 924 34.40 -6.71 1.34
CA TYR A 924 33.42 -6.05 2.21
C TYR A 924 34.06 -4.92 3.03
N PHE A 925 33.82 -3.68 2.60
CA PHE A 925 34.22 -2.44 3.29
C PHE A 925 33.05 -1.72 3.98
N GLY A 926 31.92 -2.41 4.22
CA GLY A 926 30.79 -1.88 4.99
C GLY A 926 31.07 -1.83 6.49
N TRP A 927 30.05 -1.53 7.32
CA TRP A 927 30.22 -1.55 8.77
C TRP A 927 30.47 -3.00 9.26
N PRO A 928 31.48 -3.28 10.12
CA PRO A 928 32.25 -2.33 10.93
C PRO A 928 33.52 -1.75 10.26
N VAL A 929 34.00 -2.29 9.15
CA VAL A 929 35.22 -1.80 8.46
C VAL A 929 35.14 -0.31 8.12
N SER A 930 33.98 0.15 7.65
CA SER A 930 33.73 1.54 7.22
C SER A 930 33.91 2.63 8.29
N VAL A 931 34.02 2.25 9.57
CA VAL A 931 34.25 3.15 10.72
C VAL A 931 35.61 2.95 11.40
N VAL A 932 36.45 2.04 10.90
CA VAL A 932 37.83 1.86 11.38
C VAL A 932 38.81 2.74 10.58
N CYS A 933 38.62 2.85 9.25
CA CYS A 933 39.46 3.70 8.40
C CYS A 933 39.09 5.19 8.55
N HIS A 934 40.00 5.99 9.10
CA HIS A 934 39.80 7.43 9.29
C HIS A 934 40.39 8.29 8.15
N SER A 935 41.30 7.74 7.33
CA SER A 935 41.82 8.37 6.10
C SER A 935 40.73 8.63 5.06
N GLY A 936 39.68 7.80 5.07
CA GLY A 936 38.60 7.82 4.08
C GLY A 936 38.84 6.93 2.86
N GLU A 937 40.02 6.34 2.78
CA GLU A 937 40.39 5.30 1.82
C GLU A 937 39.96 3.92 2.37
N TYR A 938 39.38 3.10 1.49
CA TYR A 938 38.70 1.85 1.85
C TYR A 938 39.35 0.67 1.13
N ASP A 939 40.56 0.36 1.57
CA ASP A 939 41.43 -0.69 1.04
C ASP A 939 42.08 -1.49 2.20
N ILE A 940 42.90 -2.50 1.87
CA ILE A 940 43.51 -3.41 2.85
C ILE A 940 44.75 -2.81 3.53
N GLU A 941 45.42 -1.84 2.92
CA GLU A 941 46.60 -1.14 3.47
C GLU A 941 46.17 -0.10 4.51
N SER A 942 45.23 0.79 4.16
CA SER A 942 44.49 1.65 5.10
C SER A 942 43.84 0.83 6.21
N LEU A 943 43.25 -0.32 5.84
CA LEU A 943 42.86 -1.44 6.70
C LEU A 943 43.92 -1.75 7.77
N THR A 944 45.08 -2.19 7.30
CA THR A 944 46.15 -2.71 8.13
C THR A 944 46.79 -1.63 8.99
N ASP A 945 46.93 -0.40 8.50
CA ASP A 945 47.47 0.73 9.27
C ASP A 945 46.54 1.13 10.43
N ALA A 946 45.24 1.27 10.16
CA ALA A 946 44.24 1.59 11.19
C ALA A 946 44.17 0.51 12.29
N LEU A 947 44.53 -0.74 11.97
CA LEU A 947 44.71 -1.82 12.96
C LEU A 947 46.13 -1.88 13.55
N ARG A 948 47.17 -1.37 12.87
CA ARG A 948 48.54 -1.31 13.41
C ARG A 948 48.70 -0.21 14.45
N HIS A 949 48.04 0.93 14.26
CA HIS A 949 48.17 2.09 15.15
C HIS A 949 46.90 2.36 15.97
N GLY A 950 45.72 2.37 15.34
CA GLY A 950 44.44 2.70 15.99
C GLY A 950 43.96 1.70 17.06
N PRO A 951 42.90 2.04 17.83
CA PRO A 951 42.47 1.23 18.98
C PRO A 951 41.87 -0.13 18.56
N TYR A 952 41.26 -0.22 17.37
CA TYR A 952 40.57 -1.41 16.87
C TYR A 952 41.48 -2.63 16.64
N GLY A 953 42.80 -2.46 16.57
CA GLY A 953 43.77 -3.55 16.49
C GLY A 953 44.34 -4.05 17.81
N ARG A 954 44.01 -3.42 18.95
CA ARG A 954 44.45 -3.88 20.29
C ARG A 954 43.88 -5.26 20.63
N CYS A 955 44.59 -6.01 21.46
CA CYS A 955 44.06 -7.21 22.08
C CYS A 955 42.91 -6.84 23.04
N VAL A 956 41.80 -7.59 23.00
CA VAL A 956 40.61 -7.30 23.84
C VAL A 956 40.86 -7.40 25.35
N TYR A 957 41.93 -8.09 25.74
CA TYR A 957 42.36 -8.23 27.15
C TYR A 957 43.41 -7.17 27.56
N GLU A 958 43.89 -6.37 26.60
CA GLU A 958 44.77 -5.20 26.80
C GLU A 958 44.05 -3.88 26.45
N CYS A 959 42.72 -3.93 26.43
CA CYS A 959 41.87 -2.76 26.33
C CYS A 959 41.63 -2.16 27.72
N ASP A 960 41.41 -0.85 27.76
CA ASP A 960 41.16 0.00 28.93
C ASP A 960 39.66 0.14 29.21
N ASN A 961 38.92 -0.93 28.95
CA ASN A 961 37.48 -0.96 29.08
C ASN A 961 37.04 -1.25 30.52
N ASP A 962 36.05 -0.50 31.01
CA ASP A 962 35.44 -0.65 32.34
C ASP A 962 33.95 -1.08 32.26
N VAL A 963 33.30 -0.81 31.13
CA VAL A 963 31.86 -1.02 30.93
C VAL A 963 31.45 -2.51 31.01
N VAL A 964 30.24 -2.75 31.53
CA VAL A 964 29.74 -4.11 31.77
C VAL A 964 29.39 -4.85 30.48
N ASN A 965 29.74 -6.15 30.42
CA ASN A 965 29.54 -6.99 29.24
C ASN A 965 28.21 -7.78 29.25
N HIS A 966 27.53 -7.79 30.39
CA HIS A 966 26.15 -8.20 30.54
C HIS A 966 25.50 -7.43 31.70
N GLN A 967 24.20 -7.19 31.59
CA GLN A 967 23.41 -6.53 32.63
C GLN A 967 21.97 -7.04 32.58
N VAL A 968 21.46 -7.45 33.75
CA VAL A 968 20.05 -7.77 33.99
C VAL A 968 19.41 -6.56 34.66
N VAL A 969 18.20 -6.21 34.26
CA VAL A 969 17.37 -5.17 34.88
C VAL A 969 15.98 -5.74 35.11
N ASN A 970 15.56 -5.85 36.37
CA ASN A 970 14.21 -6.21 36.74
C ASN A 970 13.45 -4.97 37.20
N MET A 971 12.19 -4.84 36.78
CA MET A 971 11.34 -3.70 37.07
C MET A 971 9.99 -4.17 37.62
N GLU A 972 9.38 -3.39 38.50
CA GLU A 972 8.00 -3.56 38.93
C GLU A 972 7.24 -2.27 38.69
N PHE A 973 6.08 -2.37 38.05
CA PHE A 973 5.24 -1.27 37.60
C PHE A 973 3.92 -1.20 38.40
N GLU A 974 3.24 -0.07 38.29
CA GLU A 974 1.90 0.13 38.83
C GLU A 974 0.92 -0.97 38.36
N GLY A 975 0.11 -1.47 39.29
CA GLY A 975 -0.69 -2.69 39.12
C GLY A 975 0.05 -4.00 39.41
N GLY A 976 1.34 -3.97 39.77
CA GLY A 976 2.13 -5.16 40.12
C GLY A 976 2.66 -5.94 38.91
N ALA A 977 2.58 -5.37 37.72
CA ALA A 977 3.17 -5.94 36.52
C ALA A 977 4.71 -5.85 36.58
N THR A 978 5.42 -6.87 36.06
CA THR A 978 6.87 -6.98 36.20
C THR A 978 7.59 -7.06 34.85
N VAL A 979 8.88 -6.73 34.84
CA VAL A 979 9.74 -6.88 33.66
C VAL A 979 11.05 -7.53 34.07
N ALA A 980 11.57 -8.44 33.23
CA ALA A 980 12.93 -8.93 33.29
C ALA A 980 13.63 -8.67 31.94
N PHE A 981 14.52 -7.68 31.92
CA PHE A 981 15.35 -7.32 30.76
C PHE A 981 16.78 -7.84 30.93
N THR A 982 17.38 -8.37 29.86
CA THR A 982 18.79 -8.75 29.81
C THR A 982 19.47 -8.18 28.57
N MET A 983 20.55 -7.42 28.77
CA MET A 983 21.53 -7.06 27.76
C MET A 983 22.75 -7.97 27.90
N VAL A 984 23.24 -8.58 26.82
CA VAL A 984 24.37 -9.51 26.89
C VAL A 984 25.26 -9.49 25.63
N GLY A 985 26.57 -9.39 25.83
CA GLY A 985 27.58 -9.43 24.76
C GLY A 985 27.80 -10.82 24.15
N PHE A 986 27.79 -11.88 24.95
CA PHE A 986 28.21 -13.23 24.54
C PHE A 986 27.15 -14.02 23.76
N THR A 987 26.76 -13.51 22.58
CA THR A 987 25.72 -14.13 21.74
C THR A 987 26.20 -14.37 20.31
N HIS A 988 25.72 -15.48 19.72
CA HIS A 988 25.92 -15.79 18.29
C HIS A 988 25.04 -14.91 17.39
N LYS A 989 23.76 -14.74 17.74
CA LYS A 989 22.89 -13.75 17.08
C LYS A 989 23.27 -12.34 17.56
N LEU A 990 23.14 -11.37 16.66
CA LEU A 990 23.42 -9.95 16.87
C LEU A 990 22.15 -9.14 16.59
N GLY A 991 21.70 -8.32 17.53
CA GLY A 991 20.53 -7.43 17.41
C GLY A 991 19.17 -8.11 17.25
N VAL A 992 19.13 -9.45 17.13
CA VAL A 992 17.90 -10.25 17.03
C VAL A 992 17.24 -10.36 18.41
N ARG A 993 16.65 -9.25 18.85
CA ARG A 993 15.89 -9.12 20.09
C ARG A 993 14.88 -10.24 20.26
N LYS A 994 14.63 -10.64 21.50
CA LYS A 994 13.51 -11.50 21.86
C LYS A 994 12.63 -10.80 22.86
N THR A 995 11.32 -10.90 22.67
CA THR A 995 10.32 -10.37 23.59
C THR A 995 9.23 -11.40 23.77
N THR A 996 8.90 -11.71 25.03
CA THR A 996 7.67 -12.43 25.39
C THR A 996 6.90 -11.59 26.41
N ILE A 997 5.60 -11.40 26.19
CA ILE A 997 4.71 -10.62 27.05
C ILE A 997 3.57 -11.53 27.50
N TYR A 998 3.46 -11.73 28.80
CA TYR A 998 2.45 -12.56 29.43
C TYR A 998 1.34 -11.67 29.97
N GLY A 999 0.08 -11.93 29.59
CA GLY A 999 -1.08 -11.20 30.07
C GLY A 999 -2.18 -12.09 30.64
N THR A 1000 -3.25 -11.50 31.16
CA THR A 1000 -4.35 -12.21 31.84
C THR A 1000 -5.21 -13.10 30.93
N LYS A 1001 -5.13 -12.94 29.60
CA LYS A 1001 -5.92 -13.70 28.59
C LYS A 1001 -5.07 -14.41 27.53
N GLY A 1002 -3.77 -14.13 27.45
CA GLY A 1002 -2.90 -14.73 26.44
C GLY A 1002 -1.41 -14.46 26.64
N GLU A 1003 -0.61 -15.04 25.76
CA GLU A 1003 0.85 -14.86 25.69
C GLU A 1003 1.23 -14.34 24.30
N LEU A 1004 2.00 -13.26 24.25
CA LEU A 1004 2.55 -12.66 23.02
C LEU A 1004 4.05 -12.98 22.95
N SER A 1005 4.57 -13.35 21.78
CA SER A 1005 6.00 -13.62 21.57
C SER A 1005 6.50 -13.08 20.22
N CYS A 1006 7.75 -12.64 20.15
CA CYS A 1006 8.41 -12.23 18.91
C CYS A 1006 9.94 -12.38 18.97
N GLU A 1007 10.57 -12.63 17.81
CA GLU A 1007 12.02 -12.67 17.64
C GLU A 1007 12.45 -11.83 16.41
N GLY A 1008 13.25 -10.78 16.65
CA GLY A 1008 13.79 -9.87 15.65
C GLY A 1008 12.70 -9.12 14.85
N SER A 1009 12.81 -9.17 13.53
CA SER A 1009 11.87 -8.55 12.58
C SER A 1009 10.85 -9.55 12.00
N GLY A 1010 10.60 -10.64 12.73
CA GLY A 1010 9.61 -11.69 12.41
C GLY A 1010 8.16 -11.28 12.67
N PRO A 1011 7.20 -12.21 12.56
CA PRO A 1011 5.82 -11.97 12.96
C PRO A 1011 5.69 -11.90 14.49
N VAL A 1012 4.66 -11.21 14.96
CA VAL A 1012 4.22 -11.24 16.36
C VAL A 1012 3.25 -12.41 16.51
N GLU A 1013 3.53 -13.35 17.41
CA GLU A 1013 2.66 -14.51 17.64
C GLU A 1013 1.92 -14.39 18.98
N ILE A 1014 0.61 -14.56 18.98
CA ILE A 1014 -0.23 -14.55 20.20
C ILE A 1014 -0.91 -15.90 20.37
N TYR A 1015 -0.77 -16.49 21.56
CA TYR A 1015 -1.56 -17.62 22.02
C TYR A 1015 -2.68 -17.16 22.95
N ASP A 1016 -3.93 -17.30 22.50
CA ASP A 1016 -5.13 -16.97 23.27
C ASP A 1016 -5.48 -18.14 24.21
N PHE A 1017 -5.70 -17.86 25.50
CA PHE A 1017 -5.98 -18.90 26.51
C PHE A 1017 -7.42 -19.45 26.47
N LEU A 1018 -8.36 -18.70 25.90
CA LEU A 1018 -9.77 -19.06 25.78
C LEU A 1018 -10.04 -19.87 24.50
N GLU A 1019 -9.60 -19.39 23.34
CA GLU A 1019 -9.63 -20.15 22.08
C GLU A 1019 -8.59 -21.29 22.04
N ARG A 1020 -7.58 -21.27 22.94
CA ARG A 1020 -6.45 -22.21 22.99
C ARG A 1020 -5.69 -22.32 21.66
N LYS A 1021 -5.50 -21.17 21.02
CA LYS A 1021 -5.15 -21.06 19.61
C LYS A 1021 -4.02 -20.06 19.43
N LYS A 1022 -3.01 -20.48 18.67
CA LYS A 1022 -1.94 -19.60 18.22
C LYS A 1022 -2.39 -18.82 16.98
N SER A 1023 -2.21 -17.51 17.02
CA SER A 1023 -2.40 -16.56 15.94
C SER A 1023 -1.06 -15.90 15.62
N SER A 1024 -0.89 -15.42 14.39
CA SER A 1024 0.37 -14.84 13.92
C SER A 1024 0.05 -13.60 13.10
N PHE A 1025 0.58 -12.47 13.55
CA PHE A 1025 0.39 -11.14 12.98
C PHE A 1025 1.69 -10.71 12.33
N SER A 1026 1.68 -10.54 11.01
CA SER A 1026 2.78 -9.86 10.33
C SER A 1026 2.75 -8.38 10.68
N PRO A 1027 3.90 -7.73 10.94
CA PRO A 1027 3.96 -6.27 11.01
C PRO A 1027 3.78 -5.69 9.61
N ASP A 1028 3.05 -4.59 9.52
CA ASP A 1028 2.82 -3.87 8.27
C ASP A 1028 4.12 -3.15 7.84
N LYS A 1029 4.65 -3.49 6.65
CA LYS A 1029 5.91 -2.95 6.12
C LYS A 1029 5.64 -2.16 4.85
N ALA A 1030 6.22 -0.96 4.73
CA ALA A 1030 6.21 -0.21 3.48
C ALA A 1030 6.80 -1.05 2.34
N ALA A 1031 6.19 -0.98 1.15
CA ALA A 1031 6.55 -1.80 -0.02
C ALA A 1031 7.98 -1.52 -0.52
N CYS A 1032 8.53 -0.33 -0.25
CA CYS A 1032 9.92 0.01 -0.48
C CYS A 1032 10.49 0.74 0.74
N VAL A 1033 11.57 0.19 1.31
CA VAL A 1033 12.45 0.89 2.25
C VAL A 1033 13.83 0.96 1.59
N PRO A 1034 14.36 2.15 1.27
CA PRO A 1034 15.62 2.25 0.54
C PRO A 1034 16.82 1.68 1.31
N MET A 1035 17.74 1.05 0.59
CA MET A 1035 18.85 0.26 1.16
C MET A 1035 19.79 1.08 2.08
N CYS A 1036 19.94 2.39 1.84
CA CYS A 1036 20.75 3.27 2.69
C CYS A 1036 20.12 3.54 4.08
N LEU A 1037 18.79 3.42 4.23
CA LEU A 1037 18.08 3.56 5.50
C LEU A 1037 17.50 2.22 6.01
N SER A 1038 17.84 1.08 5.40
CA SER A 1038 17.37 -0.24 5.83
C SER A 1038 18.05 -0.76 7.10
N ALA A 1039 18.96 0.03 7.70
CA ALA A 1039 19.47 -0.22 9.05
C ALA A 1039 18.32 -0.34 10.07
N HIS A 1040 18.53 -1.16 11.09
CA HIS A 1040 17.47 -1.54 12.04
C HIS A 1040 16.18 -2.04 11.35
N SER A 1041 16.32 -2.78 10.23
CA SER A 1041 15.19 -3.24 9.38
C SER A 1041 14.27 -2.12 8.86
N GLY A 1042 14.81 -0.92 8.62
CA GLY A 1042 14.07 0.23 8.13
C GLY A 1042 13.57 1.18 9.21
N ALA A 1043 13.85 0.94 10.49
CA ALA A 1043 13.42 1.84 11.56
C ALA A 1043 14.07 3.23 11.47
N ASP A 1044 15.29 3.32 10.89
CA ASP A 1044 15.94 4.60 10.57
C ASP A 1044 15.19 5.39 9.48
N TYR A 1045 14.48 4.73 8.55
CA TYR A 1045 13.62 5.41 7.56
C TYR A 1045 12.38 6.02 8.24
N TYR A 1046 11.62 5.24 9.02
CA TYR A 1046 10.36 5.71 9.61
C TYR A 1046 10.57 6.83 10.65
N LEU A 1047 11.72 6.86 11.34
CA LEU A 1047 12.14 7.98 12.18
C LEU A 1047 12.36 9.26 11.34
N MET A 1048 13.11 9.17 10.24
CA MET A 1048 13.34 10.33 9.36
C MET A 1048 12.06 10.83 8.70
N GLU A 1049 11.20 9.92 8.25
CA GLU A 1049 9.88 10.25 7.69
C GLU A 1049 9.01 11.00 8.71
N SER A 1050 8.91 10.47 9.93
CA SER A 1050 8.20 11.10 11.05
C SER A 1050 8.74 12.49 11.37
N PHE A 1051 10.07 12.64 11.50
CA PHE A 1051 10.69 13.92 11.84
C PHE A 1051 10.55 14.96 10.73
N ILE A 1052 10.78 14.59 9.47
CA ILE A 1052 10.66 15.51 8.34
C ILE A 1052 9.19 15.92 8.11
N SER A 1053 8.21 15.02 8.28
CA SER A 1053 6.79 15.42 8.28
C SER A 1053 6.45 16.34 9.46
N ALA A 1054 6.90 16.03 10.68
CA ALA A 1054 6.67 16.89 11.85
C ALA A 1054 7.19 18.33 11.63
N VAL A 1055 8.34 18.51 10.99
CA VAL A 1055 8.93 19.84 10.69
C VAL A 1055 8.31 20.49 9.44
N ALA A 1056 7.85 19.72 8.46
CA ALA A 1056 7.14 20.24 7.29
C ALA A 1056 5.74 20.76 7.64
N GLU A 1057 5.04 20.05 8.53
CA GLU A 1057 3.65 20.30 8.96
C GLU A 1057 3.58 21.14 10.26
N ASN A 1058 4.72 21.44 10.89
CA ASN A 1058 4.85 22.02 12.23
C ASN A 1058 4.01 21.28 13.30
N ASN A 1059 4.01 19.95 13.24
CA ASN A 1059 3.18 19.09 14.07
C ASN A 1059 4.03 18.14 14.95
N PRO A 1060 4.26 18.46 16.24
CA PRO A 1060 4.99 17.57 17.15
C PRO A 1060 4.29 16.24 17.41
N SER A 1061 2.97 16.10 17.16
CA SER A 1061 2.23 14.86 17.44
C SER A 1061 2.61 13.69 16.51
N LEU A 1062 3.41 13.94 15.47
CA LEU A 1062 3.94 12.91 14.58
C LEU A 1062 5.21 12.25 15.14
N ILE A 1063 5.87 12.87 16.12
CA ILE A 1063 7.06 12.32 16.79
C ILE A 1063 6.62 11.30 17.84
N ARG A 1064 7.19 10.09 17.78
CA ARG A 1064 6.94 9.03 18.78
C ARG A 1064 7.93 9.04 19.94
N THR A 1065 9.05 9.75 19.80
CA THR A 1065 10.19 9.78 20.74
C THR A 1065 10.50 11.21 21.17
N GLY A 1066 9.45 11.86 21.69
CA GLY A 1066 9.46 13.26 22.09
C GLY A 1066 10.18 13.50 23.43
N PRO A 1067 10.33 14.78 23.82
CA PRO A 1067 11.15 15.19 24.96
C PRO A 1067 10.76 14.53 26.29
N GLU A 1068 9.46 14.48 26.62
CA GLU A 1068 8.98 13.95 27.90
C GLU A 1068 9.14 12.43 27.99
N ASP A 1069 8.66 11.72 26.98
CA ASP A 1069 8.75 10.26 26.88
C ASP A 1069 10.19 9.76 27.00
N THR A 1070 11.12 10.40 26.28
CA THR A 1070 12.51 9.99 26.28
C THR A 1070 13.21 10.35 27.59
N LEU A 1071 12.87 11.47 28.25
CA LEU A 1071 13.37 11.77 29.59
C LEU A 1071 12.88 10.73 30.62
N ASN A 1072 11.60 10.35 30.53
CA ASN A 1072 11.03 9.33 31.40
C ASN A 1072 11.69 7.96 31.23
N SER A 1073 11.99 7.54 29.99
CA SER A 1073 12.72 6.28 29.75
C SER A 1073 14.20 6.36 30.13
N HIS A 1074 14.87 7.51 29.93
CA HIS A 1074 16.26 7.71 30.40
C HIS A 1074 16.37 7.68 31.93
N LEU A 1075 15.41 8.25 32.67
CA LEU A 1075 15.37 8.16 34.13
C LEU A 1075 15.47 6.70 34.61
N LEU A 1076 14.71 5.79 33.99
CA LEU A 1076 14.75 4.36 34.32
C LEU A 1076 16.10 3.71 34.00
N VAL A 1077 16.81 4.18 32.97
CA VAL A 1077 18.17 3.71 32.64
C VAL A 1077 19.17 4.16 33.70
N PHE A 1078 19.12 5.43 34.14
CA PHE A 1078 20.00 5.94 35.19
C PHE A 1078 19.74 5.27 36.54
N GLU A 1079 18.48 5.06 36.92
CA GLU A 1079 18.12 4.43 38.20
C GLU A 1079 18.37 2.91 38.21
N ALA A 1080 18.25 2.24 37.06
CA ALA A 1080 18.75 0.87 36.89
C ALA A 1080 20.26 0.78 37.10
N GLU A 1081 21.02 1.73 36.54
CA GLU A 1081 22.48 1.75 36.70
C GLU A 1081 22.92 2.12 38.12
N ARG A 1082 22.21 3.05 38.77
CA ARG A 1082 22.37 3.34 40.20
C ARG A 1082 22.12 2.10 41.05
N SER A 1083 21.08 1.33 40.73
CA SER A 1083 20.79 0.05 41.38
C SER A 1083 21.95 -0.94 41.25
N ARG A 1084 22.53 -1.09 40.04
CA ARG A 1084 23.72 -1.91 39.79
C ARG A 1084 24.91 -1.46 40.63
N LYS A 1085 25.27 -0.18 40.55
CA LYS A 1085 26.44 0.40 41.24
C LYS A 1085 26.32 0.42 42.76
N GLN A 1086 25.09 0.47 43.29
CA GLN A 1086 24.81 0.46 44.73
C GLN A 1086 24.37 -0.92 45.27
N ASN A 1087 24.35 -1.95 44.41
CA ASN A 1087 23.94 -3.34 44.71
C ASN A 1087 22.64 -3.43 45.56
N ARG A 1088 21.62 -2.63 45.21
CA ARG A 1088 20.37 -2.52 45.97
C ARG A 1088 19.17 -2.25 45.06
N VAL A 1089 17.98 -2.61 45.52
CA VAL A 1089 16.72 -2.16 44.89
C VAL A 1089 16.61 -0.65 45.05
N VAL A 1090 16.27 0.04 43.96
CA VAL A 1090 15.97 1.48 43.94
C VAL A 1090 14.46 1.65 43.85
N LEU A 1091 13.89 2.46 44.74
CA LEU A 1091 12.50 2.93 44.68
C LEU A 1091 12.45 4.19 43.81
N LEU A 1092 11.43 4.31 42.96
CA LEU A 1092 11.25 5.44 42.05
C LEU A 1092 10.22 6.41 42.62
N GLU A 1093 10.64 7.67 42.78
CA GLU A 1093 9.79 8.76 43.29
C GLU A 1093 8.62 9.05 42.32
N PRO A 1094 7.46 9.52 42.83
CA PRO A 1094 6.23 9.72 42.05
C PRO A 1094 6.25 10.95 41.15
#